data_AF-A0A7W4WAJ6-F1
#
_entry.id   AF-A0A7W4WAJ6-F1
#
_cell.length_a   1.000
_cell.length_b   1.000
_cell.length_c   1.000
_cell.angle_alpha   90.00
_cell.angle_beta   90.00
_cell.angle_gamma   90.00
#
_symmetry.space_group_name_H-M   'P 1'
#
loop_
_entity.id
_entity.type
_entity.pdbx_description
1 polymer ?
#
loop_
_entity_poly.entity_id
_entity_poly.type
_entity_poly.pdbx_seq_one_letter_code
_entity_poly.pdbx_strand_id
1 'polypeptide(L)'
;MPRKDLICLDITPYYHCVSRYVRRAFLCGRGERTRQSFEHRRQWIEDRLLALAQVFALDVCGYAVMSNHYHVVLHVDRQRAAGWDLRELTERWHQLCKGSALSQRFVRDEALDSAELAQLAEVAETWCSRLADVSWFMRMLNESIAREANREDQCTGRFWEGRFKSQALLDERALVACLAYVDLNPIRAQMAETPEESAHTSVKRRITAAKQGEQPQSLFPFAGNPREPMPAGISLRLEDYLALVDWTGHALREDKRGTRTQEAELKQNSRTQGKNSRTPTKGTQGGTQEGNSRGELKRELKDTHKTKRLSRHCYCIVSSFAQNTGYASSSASQQNMTMPRKALICPDTTPYYHCVSRCVRRAFLCGRDERTGQSFEHRRQWIEDRLLALAQVFALDVCGYAVMSNHYHVVLHIDRQRAAGWDLRELTERWHQLCKGSALSQRFVRGEALDSAELARLAEVAETWRSRLADVSWFMRMRNESIAREANREDQCTGRFWEGRFKSQALLDERALVACLAYVDLNPIRAQMAETPEESAHTSVKRRIAAAKQGEQPLSLFPFAGNPREPMPAGIPLRLEDYLTLVDWTGRALREDKRGAISDRLPPILERLKIDPRNWLYLSRNFESRFRSLVGSAQSIRTACEQLGKRWAQGVRECERFFSPSPTS
;
A
#
# COMPACT_ATOMS: atom_id res chain seq x y z
N MET A 1 22.14 14.33 -4.82
CA MET A 1 21.87 14.91 -3.49
C MET A 1 21.20 13.87 -2.58
N PRO A 2 21.45 13.91 -1.26
CA PRO A 2 20.86 12.97 -0.29
C PRO A 2 19.34 13.10 -0.16
N ARG A 3 18.67 12.05 0.33
CA ARG A 3 17.22 12.01 0.50
C ARG A 3 16.79 12.53 1.89
N LYS A 4 16.57 13.84 1.96
CA LYS A 4 15.90 14.61 3.02
C LYS A 4 15.20 15.79 2.32
N ASP A 5 13.92 16.14 2.50
CA ASP A 5 12.84 15.58 3.35
C ASP A 5 11.47 15.67 2.63
N LEU A 6 10.45 15.00 3.16
CA LEU A 6 9.03 15.22 2.79
C LEU A 6 8.32 16.22 3.71
N ILE A 7 9.03 16.69 4.74
CA ILE A 7 8.59 17.58 5.81
C ILE A 7 9.77 18.50 6.08
N CYS A 8 9.73 19.73 5.55
CA CYS A 8 10.80 20.70 5.71
C CYS A 8 10.39 21.73 6.77
N LEU A 9 10.77 21.45 8.02
CA LEU A 9 10.43 22.27 9.19
C LEU A 9 10.99 23.71 9.10
N ASP A 10 11.94 23.96 8.20
CA ASP A 10 12.54 25.27 7.95
C ASP A 10 11.61 26.19 7.13
N ILE A 11 10.50 25.66 6.61
CA ILE A 11 9.48 26.40 5.85
C ILE A 11 8.27 26.79 6.72
N THR A 12 7.89 25.92 7.67
CA THR A 12 6.79 26.16 8.63
C THR A 12 6.83 25.14 9.76
N PRO A 13 6.41 25.51 11.00
CA PRO A 13 6.18 24.57 12.09
C PRO A 13 4.82 23.85 11.99
N TYR A 14 3.91 24.24 11.08
CA TYR A 14 2.53 23.74 11.03
C TYR A 14 2.28 22.68 9.95
N TYR A 15 1.72 21.53 10.34
CA TYR A 15 1.48 20.39 9.45
C TYR A 15 0.09 19.77 9.61
N HIS A 16 -0.65 19.69 8.51
CA HIS A 16 -1.83 18.84 8.41
C HIS A 16 -1.43 17.41 8.03
N CYS A 17 -1.82 16.43 8.85
CA CYS A 17 -1.58 15.02 8.60
C CYS A 17 -2.89 14.20 8.51
N VAL A 18 -2.89 13.17 7.66
CA VAL A 18 -4.02 12.24 7.45
C VAL A 18 -3.54 10.80 7.31
N SER A 19 -4.12 9.91 8.12
CA SER A 19 -3.98 8.45 7.98
C SER A 19 -5.33 7.82 7.63
N ARG A 20 -5.35 6.95 6.61
CA ARG A 20 -6.55 6.24 6.14
C ARG A 20 -6.44 4.74 6.37
N TYR A 21 -7.50 4.12 6.90
CA TYR A 21 -7.58 2.68 7.15
C TYR A 21 -7.85 1.92 5.85
N VAL A 22 -7.21 0.76 5.64
CA VAL A 22 -7.16 0.13 4.29
C VAL A 22 -8.54 -0.28 3.76
N ARG A 23 -9.44 -0.68 4.65
CA ARG A 23 -10.78 -1.14 4.29
C ARG A 23 -11.75 0.00 4.50
N ARG A 24 -12.67 0.24 3.54
CA ARG A 24 -13.85 1.08 3.82
C ARG A 24 -14.78 0.49 4.89
N ALA A 25 -14.55 -0.76 5.31
CA ALA A 25 -15.19 -1.46 6.42
C ALA A 25 -14.78 -0.97 7.82
N PHE A 26 -14.73 0.36 8.01
CA PHE A 26 -14.63 1.09 9.29
C PHE A 26 -13.32 0.92 10.11
N LEU A 27 -12.65 2.05 10.35
CA LEU A 27 -11.68 2.25 11.44
C LEU A 27 -12.41 2.32 12.78
N CYS A 28 -13.54 3.04 12.79
CA CYS A 28 -14.45 3.24 13.92
C CYS A 28 -15.89 3.22 13.41
N GLY A 29 -16.83 2.76 14.23
CA GLY A 29 -18.26 2.70 13.91
C GLY A 29 -18.77 1.29 13.62
N ARG A 30 -20.04 1.20 13.20
CA ARG A 30 -20.73 -0.09 13.02
C ARG A 30 -20.35 -0.72 11.68
N GLY A 31 -19.77 -1.91 11.70
CA GLY A 31 -19.44 -2.62 10.47
C GLY A 31 -20.71 -3.16 9.80
N GLU A 32 -21.02 -2.67 8.60
CA GLU A 32 -22.20 -3.04 7.79
C GLU A 32 -22.40 -4.57 7.67
N ARG A 33 -21.30 -5.33 7.59
CA ARG A 33 -21.33 -6.81 7.50
C ARG A 33 -21.16 -7.53 8.84
N THR A 34 -20.79 -6.88 9.94
CA THR A 34 -20.40 -7.54 11.22
C THR A 34 -21.41 -7.42 12.35
N ARG A 35 -22.35 -6.46 12.30
CA ARG A 35 -23.18 -5.98 13.45
C ARG A 35 -22.40 -5.42 14.66
N GLN A 36 -21.17 -5.88 14.89
CA GLN A 36 -20.19 -5.34 15.84
C GLN A 36 -19.91 -3.86 15.58
N SER A 37 -19.85 -3.07 16.66
CA SER A 37 -19.44 -1.67 16.65
C SER A 37 -17.97 -1.56 17.05
N PHE A 38 -17.24 -0.69 16.36
CA PHE A 38 -15.87 -0.28 16.68
C PHE A 38 -15.78 1.19 17.10
N GLU A 39 -16.90 1.79 17.52
CA GLU A 39 -16.97 3.22 17.84
C GLU A 39 -16.07 3.62 19.02
N HIS A 40 -15.89 2.72 19.99
CA HIS A 40 -14.96 2.89 21.12
C HIS A 40 -13.52 3.19 20.71
N ARG A 41 -13.10 2.76 19.50
CA ARG A 41 -11.77 3.05 18.97
C ARG A 41 -11.52 4.54 18.78
N ARG A 42 -12.55 5.39 18.66
CA ARG A 42 -12.35 6.85 18.57
C ARG A 42 -11.70 7.40 19.83
N GLN A 43 -12.21 6.98 20.99
CA GLN A 43 -11.66 7.37 22.29
C GLN A 43 -10.20 6.93 22.40
N TRP A 44 -9.89 5.67 22.07
CA TRP A 44 -8.51 5.16 22.08
C TRP A 44 -7.56 5.94 21.17
N ILE A 45 -8.01 6.30 19.95
CA ILE A 45 -7.23 7.09 18.99
C ILE A 45 -6.99 8.51 19.52
N GLU A 46 -8.01 9.12 20.13
CA GLU A 46 -7.94 10.46 20.72
C GLU A 46 -7.04 10.51 21.96
N ASP A 47 -7.24 9.61 22.93
CA ASP A 47 -6.42 9.51 24.13
C ASP A 47 -4.95 9.28 23.77
N ARG A 48 -4.69 8.38 22.80
CA ARG A 48 -3.33 8.11 22.33
C ARG A 48 -2.72 9.29 21.58
N LEU A 49 -3.51 10.05 20.82
CA LEU A 49 -3.06 11.27 20.14
C LEU A 49 -2.62 12.33 21.17
N LEU A 50 -3.47 12.59 22.18
CA LEU A 50 -3.22 13.62 23.19
C LEU A 50 -2.08 13.21 24.14
N ALA A 51 -2.00 11.93 24.53
CA ALA A 51 -0.89 11.42 25.33
C ALA A 51 0.46 11.53 24.60
N LEU A 52 0.50 11.27 23.27
CA LEU A 52 1.74 11.44 22.50
C LEU A 52 2.17 12.92 22.40
N ALA A 53 1.22 13.86 22.38
CA ALA A 53 1.52 15.29 22.37
C ALA A 53 2.16 15.80 23.68
N GLN A 54 1.93 15.11 24.80
CA GLN A 54 2.62 15.41 26.06
C GLN A 54 4.07 14.92 26.08
N VAL A 55 4.41 13.91 25.29
CA VAL A 55 5.76 13.32 25.23
C VAL A 55 6.66 14.00 24.20
N PHE A 56 6.11 14.28 23.02
CA PHE A 56 6.80 14.95 21.91
C PHE A 56 6.82 16.47 22.10
N ALA A 57 7.70 17.16 21.39
CA ALA A 57 7.70 18.61 21.24
C ALA A 57 6.75 19.03 20.10
N LEU A 58 5.53 18.47 20.11
CA LEU A 58 4.51 18.71 19.10
C LEU A 58 3.15 18.94 19.76
N ASP A 59 2.56 20.10 19.49
CA ASP A 59 1.23 20.45 19.98
C ASP A 59 0.14 20.08 18.97
N VAL A 60 -1.02 19.64 19.46
CA VAL A 60 -2.19 19.37 18.61
C VAL A 60 -2.99 20.67 18.44
N CYS A 61 -2.92 21.29 17.27
CA CYS A 61 -3.74 22.47 16.95
C CYS A 61 -5.21 22.07 16.72
N GLY A 62 -5.43 20.91 16.11
CA GLY A 62 -6.77 20.36 15.88
C GLY A 62 -6.76 18.93 15.36
N TYR A 63 -7.87 18.22 15.47
CA TYR A 63 -8.04 16.83 15.03
C TYR A 63 -9.51 16.48 14.82
N ALA A 64 -9.75 15.44 14.00
CA ALA A 64 -11.06 14.81 13.86
C ALA A 64 -10.87 13.31 13.56
N VAL A 65 -11.44 12.45 14.41
CA VAL A 65 -11.40 10.99 14.21
C VAL A 65 -12.62 10.58 13.38
N MET A 66 -12.42 10.31 12.09
CA MET A 66 -13.47 9.93 11.14
C MET A 66 -13.67 8.40 11.09
N SER A 67 -14.77 7.91 10.52
CA SER A 67 -15.11 6.48 10.53
C SER A 67 -14.14 5.55 9.78
N ASN A 68 -13.29 6.06 8.87
CA ASN A 68 -12.29 5.27 8.15
C ASN A 68 -10.91 5.96 8.01
N HIS A 69 -10.71 7.09 8.69
CA HIS A 69 -9.47 7.86 8.69
C HIS A 69 -9.44 8.82 9.88
N TYR A 70 -8.32 9.47 10.16
CA TYR A 70 -8.30 10.61 11.06
C TYR A 70 -7.50 11.76 10.45
N HIS A 71 -7.84 12.97 10.87
CA HIS A 71 -7.14 14.21 10.57
C HIS A 71 -6.48 14.71 11.87
N VAL A 72 -5.26 15.23 11.75
CA VAL A 72 -4.57 15.94 12.84
C VAL A 72 -3.80 17.12 12.24
N VAL A 73 -3.81 18.26 12.92
CA VAL A 73 -3.02 19.45 12.63
C VAL A 73 -2.06 19.62 13.79
N LEU A 74 -0.76 19.63 13.49
CA LEU A 74 0.33 19.66 14.46
C LEU A 74 1.14 20.95 14.32
N HIS A 75 1.55 21.51 15.46
CA HIS A 75 2.60 22.51 15.60
C HIS A 75 3.87 21.81 16.09
N VAL A 76 5.06 22.21 15.60
CA VAL A 76 6.35 21.64 15.98
C VAL A 76 7.18 22.67 16.74
N ASP A 77 7.41 22.42 18.02
CA ASP A 77 8.16 23.31 18.90
C ASP A 77 9.63 22.85 19.05
N ARG A 78 10.45 23.29 18.10
CA ARG A 78 11.89 23.01 18.12
C ARG A 78 12.63 23.63 19.31
N GLN A 79 12.13 24.73 19.88
CA GLN A 79 12.76 25.39 21.02
C GLN A 79 12.56 24.59 22.30
N ARG A 80 11.34 24.09 22.54
CA ARG A 80 11.04 23.14 23.62
C ARG A 80 11.89 21.87 23.53
N ALA A 81 12.04 21.30 22.34
CA ALA A 81 12.89 20.13 22.14
C ALA A 81 14.37 20.38 22.46
N ALA A 82 14.89 21.56 22.11
CA ALA A 82 16.27 21.95 22.35
C ALA A 82 16.54 22.39 23.81
N GLY A 83 15.50 22.77 24.56
CA GLY A 83 15.59 23.16 25.96
C GLY A 83 15.57 22.01 26.96
N TRP A 84 15.26 20.78 26.53
CA TRP A 84 15.25 19.60 27.41
C TRP A 84 16.65 19.14 27.79
N ASP A 85 16.84 18.85 29.07
CA ASP A 85 18.07 18.22 29.55
C ASP A 85 18.13 16.71 29.24
N LEU A 86 19.27 16.09 29.54
CA LEU A 86 19.50 14.67 29.29
C LEU A 86 18.54 13.75 30.05
N ARG A 87 18.08 14.16 31.24
CA ARG A 87 17.17 13.40 32.11
C ARG A 87 15.76 13.41 31.55
N GLU A 88 15.18 14.60 31.35
CA GLU A 88 13.83 14.77 30.81
C GLU A 88 13.70 14.09 29.45
N LEU A 89 14.68 14.29 28.57
CA LEU A 89 14.72 13.68 27.25
C LEU A 89 14.77 12.14 27.31
N THR A 90 15.56 11.57 28.21
CA THR A 90 15.65 10.12 28.38
C THR A 90 14.32 9.56 28.88
N GLU A 91 13.70 10.19 29.87
CA GLU A 91 12.40 9.78 30.40
C GLU A 91 11.29 9.86 29.33
N ARG A 92 11.23 10.96 28.56
CA ARG A 92 10.33 11.12 27.41
C ARG A 92 10.52 10.01 26.38
N TRP A 93 11.76 9.66 26.05
CA TRP A 93 12.04 8.56 25.11
C TRP A 93 11.59 7.19 25.67
N HIS A 94 11.78 6.93 26.96
CA HIS A 94 11.40 5.67 27.61
C HIS A 94 9.88 5.44 27.66
N GLN A 95 9.07 6.49 27.67
CA GLN A 95 7.60 6.40 27.51
C GLN A 95 7.18 5.86 26.13
N LEU A 96 8.05 5.92 25.12
CA LEU A 96 7.79 5.50 23.75
C LEU A 96 8.42 4.15 23.40
N CYS A 97 9.66 3.93 23.86
CA CYS A 97 10.52 2.82 23.47
C CYS A 97 11.26 2.26 24.70
N LYS A 98 11.47 0.94 24.75
CA LYS A 98 12.34 0.34 25.78
C LYS A 98 13.76 0.92 25.63
N GLY A 99 14.27 1.56 26.68
CA GLY A 99 15.61 2.13 26.71
C GLY A 99 16.73 1.08 26.57
N SER A 100 17.94 1.52 26.26
CA SER A 100 19.16 0.70 26.38
C SER A 100 19.48 0.40 27.85
N ALA A 101 20.33 -0.59 28.12
CA ALA A 101 20.79 -0.87 29.49
C ALA A 101 21.44 0.38 30.13
N LEU A 102 22.32 1.06 29.40
CA LEU A 102 22.94 2.34 29.80
C LEU A 102 21.88 3.39 30.19
N SER A 103 20.90 3.65 29.33
CA SER A 103 19.86 4.66 29.61
C SER A 103 18.87 4.23 30.71
N GLN A 104 18.72 2.93 30.98
CA GLN A 104 17.96 2.43 32.13
C GLN A 104 18.73 2.62 33.44
N ARG A 105 20.06 2.42 33.43
CA ARG A 105 20.93 2.75 34.57
C ARG A 105 20.85 4.25 34.92
N PHE A 106 20.92 5.11 33.90
CA PHE A 106 20.79 6.57 34.06
C PHE A 106 19.48 7.00 34.73
N VAL A 107 18.32 6.50 34.26
CA VAL A 107 17.00 6.84 34.83
C VAL A 107 16.81 6.28 36.25
N ARG A 108 17.60 5.28 36.66
CA ARG A 108 17.64 4.72 38.01
C ARG A 108 18.67 5.41 38.92
N ASP A 109 19.30 6.49 38.46
CA ASP A 109 20.34 7.24 39.17
C ASP A 109 21.54 6.37 39.61
N GLU A 110 21.84 5.32 38.82
CA GLU A 110 23.06 4.54 38.98
C GLU A 110 24.28 5.33 38.49
N ALA A 111 25.41 5.15 39.17
CA ALA A 111 26.67 5.76 38.76
C ALA A 111 27.04 5.34 37.32
N LEU A 112 27.31 6.34 36.49
CA LEU A 112 27.86 6.23 35.14
C LEU A 112 29.22 6.92 35.10
N ASP A 113 30.17 6.37 34.34
CA ASP A 113 31.43 7.08 34.07
C ASP A 113 31.27 8.16 32.97
N SER A 114 32.31 8.98 32.78
CA SER A 114 32.29 10.09 31.81
C SER A 114 32.13 9.62 30.36
N ALA A 115 32.57 8.42 30.00
CA ALA A 115 32.40 7.86 28.66
C ALA A 115 30.99 7.30 28.46
N GLU A 116 30.42 6.67 29.49
CA GLU A 116 29.01 6.24 29.53
C GLU A 116 28.05 7.44 29.41
N LEU A 117 28.34 8.55 30.10
CA LEU A 117 27.57 9.80 29.99
C LEU A 117 27.71 10.44 28.60
N ALA A 118 28.91 10.50 28.02
CA ALA A 118 29.13 11.02 26.68
C ALA A 118 28.40 10.18 25.61
N GLN A 119 28.46 8.85 25.72
CA GLN A 119 27.73 7.94 24.84
C GLN A 119 26.21 8.13 24.95
N LEU A 120 25.69 8.34 26.17
CA LEU A 120 24.27 8.62 26.36
C LEU A 120 23.86 9.96 25.75
N ALA A 121 24.70 10.99 25.87
CA ALA A 121 24.47 12.31 25.27
C ALA A 121 24.42 12.26 23.73
N GLU A 122 25.32 11.52 23.08
CA GLU A 122 25.30 11.33 21.61
C GLU A 122 23.99 10.66 21.14
N VAL A 123 23.54 9.63 21.85
CA VAL A 123 22.28 8.94 21.52
C VAL A 123 21.06 9.84 21.82
N ALA A 124 21.15 10.69 22.83
CA ALA A 124 20.15 11.67 23.21
C ALA A 124 19.91 12.75 22.13
N GLU A 125 20.95 13.27 21.46
CA GLU A 125 20.77 14.18 20.30
C GLU A 125 19.83 13.57 19.25
N THR A 126 19.99 12.26 19.00
CA THR A 126 19.12 11.51 18.09
C THR A 126 17.68 11.37 18.62
N TRP A 127 17.45 11.31 19.94
CA TRP A 127 16.11 11.31 20.51
C TRP A 127 15.46 12.71 20.44
N CYS A 128 16.21 13.79 20.70
CA CYS A 128 15.74 15.17 20.59
C CYS A 128 15.20 15.43 19.17
N SER A 129 16.01 15.12 18.16
CA SER A 129 15.61 15.24 16.75
C SER A 129 14.35 14.44 16.40
N ARG A 130 14.11 13.28 17.05
CA ARG A 130 12.92 12.44 16.81
C ARG A 130 11.69 12.92 17.56
N LEU A 131 11.86 13.44 18.77
CA LEU A 131 10.77 13.98 19.58
C LEU A 131 10.25 15.32 19.03
N ALA A 132 11.00 15.98 18.13
CA ALA A 132 10.56 17.11 17.32
C ALA A 132 10.18 16.73 15.86
N ASP A 133 10.04 15.44 15.51
CA ASP A 133 9.76 15.00 14.14
C ASP A 133 8.32 14.48 13.95
N VAL A 134 7.60 15.11 13.02
CA VAL A 134 6.21 14.76 12.65
C VAL A 134 6.08 13.32 12.15
N SER A 135 7.09 12.78 11.46
CA SER A 135 7.06 11.38 10.97
C SER A 135 7.21 10.37 12.10
N TRP A 136 7.98 10.69 13.14
CA TRP A 136 8.09 9.90 14.37
C TRP A 136 6.83 9.98 15.22
N PHE A 137 6.25 11.18 15.40
CA PHE A 137 4.95 11.34 16.05
C PHE A 137 3.88 10.48 15.35
N MET A 138 3.73 10.67 14.03
CA MET A 138 2.78 9.91 13.23
C MET A 138 3.11 8.41 13.19
N ARG A 139 4.38 8.01 13.27
CA ARG A 139 4.74 6.58 13.43
C ARG A 139 4.22 6.04 14.76
N MET A 140 4.52 6.69 15.87
CA MET A 140 4.13 6.20 17.21
C MET A 140 2.61 6.09 17.35
N LEU A 141 1.86 7.06 16.80
CA LEU A 141 0.39 7.05 16.78
C LEU A 141 -0.16 5.93 15.88
N ASN A 142 0.27 5.87 14.62
CA ASN A 142 -0.20 4.85 13.67
C ASN A 142 0.16 3.42 14.11
N GLU A 143 1.34 3.23 14.71
CA GLU A 143 1.83 1.92 15.11
C GLU A 143 1.09 1.38 16.35
N SER A 144 0.76 2.22 17.34
CA SER A 144 -0.07 1.79 18.48
C SER A 144 -1.49 1.42 18.04
N ILE A 145 -2.16 2.31 17.29
CA ILE A 145 -3.53 2.06 16.79
C ILE A 145 -3.57 0.77 15.96
N ALA A 146 -2.59 0.58 15.06
CA ALA A 146 -2.51 -0.62 14.24
C ALA A 146 -2.32 -1.89 15.08
N ARG A 147 -1.46 -1.88 16.10
CA ARG A 147 -1.20 -3.04 16.97
C ARG A 147 -2.42 -3.39 17.82
N GLU A 148 -3.09 -2.38 18.39
CA GLU A 148 -4.24 -2.55 19.28
C GLU A 148 -5.48 -3.03 18.52
N ALA A 149 -5.86 -2.32 17.46
CA ALA A 149 -6.96 -2.75 16.61
C ALA A 149 -6.67 -4.08 15.90
N ASN A 150 -5.40 -4.39 15.56
CA ASN A 150 -5.04 -5.73 15.09
C ASN A 150 -5.20 -6.80 16.17
N ARG A 151 -4.92 -6.51 17.44
CA ARG A 151 -5.10 -7.47 18.54
C ARG A 151 -6.59 -7.77 18.76
N GLU A 152 -7.42 -6.74 18.78
CA GLU A 152 -8.87 -6.83 18.90
C GLU A 152 -9.52 -7.58 17.72
N ASP A 153 -9.14 -7.25 16.48
CA ASP A 153 -9.59 -7.93 15.25
C ASP A 153 -8.97 -9.35 15.07
N GLN A 154 -8.10 -9.80 15.99
CA GLN A 154 -7.30 -11.03 15.90
C GLN A 154 -6.55 -11.14 14.54
N CYS A 155 -5.82 -10.08 14.18
CA CYS A 155 -5.07 -9.89 12.92
C CYS A 155 -3.58 -10.28 12.99
N THR A 156 -3.15 -11.04 12.00
CA THR A 156 -1.92 -10.77 11.22
C THR A 156 -2.07 -9.51 10.31
N GLY A 157 -1.00 -8.75 9.99
CA GLY A 157 -0.93 -7.97 8.72
C GLY A 157 -1.19 -6.45 8.73
N ARG A 158 -1.35 -5.89 7.52
CA ARG A 158 -1.29 -4.43 7.25
C ARG A 158 -2.59 -3.69 7.60
N PHE A 159 -2.47 -2.68 8.48
CA PHE A 159 -3.62 -1.88 8.97
C PHE A 159 -3.89 -0.57 8.21
N TRP A 160 -2.88 0.14 7.69
CA TRP A 160 -3.02 1.47 7.06
C TRP A 160 -2.91 1.47 5.53
N GLU A 161 -3.73 2.25 4.82
CA GLU A 161 -3.76 2.34 3.33
C GLU A 161 -2.38 2.62 2.72
N GLY A 162 -1.52 3.33 3.44
CA GLY A 162 -0.28 3.89 2.91
C GLY A 162 0.72 4.22 4.02
N ARG A 163 1.63 5.15 3.70
CA ARG A 163 2.14 6.08 4.71
C ARG A 163 1.04 7.12 4.98
N PHE A 164 1.10 7.82 6.09
CA PHE A 164 0.29 9.03 6.28
C PHE A 164 0.60 10.05 5.16
N LYS A 165 -0.35 10.93 4.88
CA LYS A 165 -0.14 12.13 4.06
C LYS A 165 0.15 13.30 4.98
N SER A 166 1.09 14.16 4.60
CA SER A 166 1.36 15.45 5.24
C SER A 166 1.18 16.59 4.23
N GLN A 167 0.76 17.75 4.73
CA GLN A 167 0.74 19.02 4.01
C GLN A 167 1.24 20.10 4.95
N ALA A 168 2.31 20.80 4.54
CA ALA A 168 2.81 21.99 5.23
C ALA A 168 1.78 23.13 5.11
N LEU A 169 1.55 23.87 6.20
CA LEU A 169 0.65 25.01 6.27
C LEU A 169 1.52 26.27 6.39
N LEU A 170 1.65 27.02 5.29
CA LEU A 170 2.70 28.03 5.12
C LEU A 170 2.41 29.37 5.83
N ASP A 171 1.16 29.62 6.19
CA ASP A 171 0.69 30.87 6.78
C ASP A 171 -0.51 30.61 7.72
N GLU A 172 -0.86 31.61 8.52
CA GLU A 172 -1.94 31.53 9.52
C GLU A 172 -3.32 31.32 8.88
N ARG A 173 -3.55 31.83 7.67
CA ARG A 173 -4.83 31.63 6.95
C ARG A 173 -4.97 30.18 6.49
N ALA A 174 -3.88 29.59 6.01
CA ALA A 174 -3.81 28.16 5.69
C ALA A 174 -4.00 27.30 6.95
N LEU A 175 -3.46 27.72 8.09
CA LEU A 175 -3.69 27.06 9.39
C LEU A 175 -5.16 27.11 9.80
N VAL A 176 -5.75 28.30 9.92
CA VAL A 176 -7.16 28.49 10.34
C VAL A 176 -8.13 27.81 9.36
N ALA A 177 -7.92 27.94 8.05
CA ALA A 177 -8.75 27.26 7.04
C ALA A 177 -8.61 25.72 7.12
N CYS A 178 -7.43 25.21 7.47
CA CYS A 178 -7.23 23.78 7.70
C CYS A 178 -7.93 23.30 8.98
N LEU A 179 -7.85 24.06 10.07
CA LEU A 179 -8.53 23.75 11.33
C LEU A 179 -10.04 23.68 11.13
N ALA A 180 -10.64 24.72 10.52
CA ALA A 180 -12.07 24.73 10.20
C ALA A 180 -12.45 23.58 9.24
N TYR A 181 -11.62 23.26 8.25
CA TYR A 181 -11.82 22.09 7.39
C TYR A 181 -11.81 20.77 8.18
N VAL A 182 -10.91 20.62 9.18
CA VAL A 182 -10.80 19.43 10.03
C VAL A 182 -12.00 19.29 10.95
N ASP A 183 -12.32 20.34 11.70
CA ASP A 183 -13.42 20.39 12.66
C ASP A 183 -14.81 20.21 12.00
N LEU A 184 -14.99 20.71 10.77
CA LEU A 184 -16.25 20.55 10.02
C LEU A 184 -16.33 19.24 9.21
N ASN A 185 -15.29 18.37 9.21
CA ASN A 185 -15.35 17.11 8.47
C ASN A 185 -16.48 16.16 8.94
N PRO A 186 -16.75 15.96 10.25
CA PRO A 186 -17.87 15.14 10.72
C PRO A 186 -19.23 15.60 10.19
N ILE A 187 -19.52 16.91 10.22
CA ILE A 187 -20.76 17.50 9.68
C ILE A 187 -20.83 17.33 8.16
N ARG A 188 -19.69 17.51 7.47
CA ARG A 188 -19.59 17.25 6.03
C ARG A 188 -19.86 15.78 5.69
N ALA A 189 -19.43 14.85 6.54
CA ALA A 189 -19.60 13.40 6.42
C ALA A 189 -20.92 12.86 7.03
N GLN A 190 -21.80 13.71 7.56
CA GLN A 190 -23.06 13.32 8.22
C GLN A 190 -22.84 12.42 9.45
N MET A 191 -21.75 12.63 10.18
CA MET A 191 -21.46 11.99 11.47
C MET A 191 -21.99 12.80 12.68
N ALA A 192 -22.34 14.07 12.48
CA ALA A 192 -22.94 14.98 13.46
C ALA A 192 -23.76 16.06 12.73
N GLU A 193 -24.79 16.65 13.35
CA GLU A 193 -25.55 17.76 12.74
C GLU A 193 -24.96 19.14 13.10
N THR A 194 -24.28 19.22 14.23
CA THR A 194 -23.68 20.44 14.80
C THR A 194 -22.20 20.21 15.18
N PRO A 195 -21.38 21.27 15.30
CA PRO A 195 -20.06 21.16 15.92
C PRO A 195 -20.13 20.65 17.36
N GLU A 196 -21.17 21.03 18.11
CA GLU A 196 -21.47 20.61 19.48
C GLU A 196 -21.71 19.10 19.63
N GLU A 197 -22.19 18.43 18.59
CA GLU A 197 -22.42 16.99 18.56
C GLU A 197 -21.22 16.19 18.03
N SER A 198 -20.22 16.86 17.46
CA SER A 198 -19.09 16.21 16.79
C SER A 198 -18.07 15.62 17.77
N ALA A 199 -18.45 14.51 18.42
CA ALA A 199 -17.60 13.77 19.34
C ALA A 199 -16.25 13.39 18.71
N HIS A 200 -15.20 13.34 19.54
CA HIS A 200 -13.82 13.02 19.14
C HIS A 200 -13.22 14.00 18.10
N THR A 201 -13.45 15.30 18.32
CA THR A 201 -12.90 16.42 17.55
C THR A 201 -12.31 17.51 18.45
N SER A 202 -11.43 18.33 17.88
CA SER A 202 -10.96 19.55 18.54
C SER A 202 -12.06 20.58 18.79
N VAL A 203 -12.97 20.83 17.83
CA VAL A 203 -14.05 21.80 18.03
C VAL A 203 -14.95 21.43 19.20
N LYS A 204 -15.29 20.15 19.39
CA LYS A 204 -16.07 19.72 20.55
C LYS A 204 -15.37 20.07 21.88
N ARG A 205 -14.07 19.81 21.98
CA ARG A 205 -13.28 20.21 23.17
C ARG A 205 -13.23 21.72 23.36
N ARG A 206 -13.02 22.47 22.28
CA ARG A 206 -12.95 23.93 22.29
C ARG A 206 -14.28 24.57 22.72
N ILE A 207 -15.42 24.08 22.22
CA ILE A 207 -16.75 24.55 22.64
C ILE A 207 -17.01 24.20 24.12
N THR A 208 -16.67 22.99 24.57
CA THR A 208 -16.86 22.60 25.98
C THR A 208 -16.06 23.50 26.93
N ALA A 209 -14.80 23.81 26.62
CA ALA A 209 -13.97 24.72 27.41
C ALA A 209 -14.46 26.17 27.32
N ALA A 210 -14.83 26.66 26.13
CA ALA A 210 -15.32 28.02 25.95
C ALA A 210 -16.60 28.30 26.76
N LYS A 211 -17.47 27.30 26.95
CA LYS A 211 -18.66 27.39 27.83
C LYS A 211 -18.31 27.57 29.32
N GLN A 212 -17.06 27.32 29.70
CA GLN A 212 -16.51 27.52 31.06
C GLN A 212 -15.64 28.79 31.13
N GLY A 213 -15.49 29.54 30.03
CA GLY A 213 -14.55 30.67 29.93
C GLY A 213 -13.10 30.28 29.69
N GLU A 214 -12.83 29.00 29.37
CA GLU A 214 -11.49 28.42 29.31
C GLU A 214 -11.06 28.02 27.89
N GLN A 215 -9.78 27.70 27.73
CA GLN A 215 -9.25 26.99 26.56
C GLN A 215 -8.81 25.57 26.95
N PRO A 216 -8.99 24.57 26.07
CA PRO A 216 -8.66 23.19 26.40
C PRO A 216 -7.13 23.01 26.44
N GLN A 217 -6.58 22.78 27.64
CA GLN A 217 -5.14 22.58 27.89
C GLN A 217 -4.48 21.50 27.02
N SER A 218 -5.26 20.52 26.52
CA SER A 218 -4.79 19.46 25.64
C SER A 218 -4.58 19.88 24.17
N LEU A 219 -4.83 21.14 23.81
CA LEU A 219 -4.70 21.65 22.45
C LEU A 219 -3.86 22.93 22.42
N PHE A 220 -3.19 23.18 21.29
CA PHE A 220 -2.49 24.44 21.08
C PHE A 220 -3.48 25.61 21.19
N PRO A 221 -3.21 26.62 22.04
CA PRO A 221 -4.19 27.65 22.36
C PRO A 221 -4.37 28.65 21.21
N PHE A 222 -5.51 29.32 21.21
CA PHE A 222 -5.74 30.55 20.45
C PHE A 222 -5.18 31.72 21.27
N ALA A 223 -4.12 32.35 20.78
CA ALA A 223 -3.37 33.38 21.50
C ALA A 223 -4.11 34.71 21.60
N GLY A 224 -4.97 35.02 20.61
CA GLY A 224 -5.72 36.27 20.53
C GLY A 224 -5.38 37.09 19.29
N ASN A 225 -5.31 38.41 19.44
CA ASN A 225 -5.03 39.36 18.37
C ASN A 225 -3.53 39.73 18.29
N PRO A 226 -2.82 39.49 17.17
CA PRO A 226 -1.38 39.77 17.05
C PRO A 226 -0.98 41.26 17.09
N ARG A 227 -1.94 42.18 17.28
CA ARG A 227 -1.68 43.59 17.61
C ARG A 227 -1.48 43.84 19.12
N GLU A 228 -1.71 42.83 19.94
CA GLU A 228 -1.55 42.86 21.40
C GLU A 228 -0.36 41.93 21.79
N PRO A 229 0.31 42.12 22.94
CA PRO A 229 1.29 41.16 23.44
C PRO A 229 0.59 39.84 23.82
N MET A 230 1.02 38.72 23.24
CA MET A 230 0.35 37.42 23.43
C MET A 230 1.32 36.30 23.84
N PRO A 231 0.83 35.25 24.54
CA PRO A 231 1.55 33.99 24.68
C PRO A 231 1.65 33.24 23.35
N ALA A 232 2.50 32.22 23.29
CA ALA A 232 2.60 31.35 22.12
C ALA A 232 1.27 30.61 21.84
N GLY A 233 0.78 30.72 20.60
CA GLY A 233 -0.48 30.11 20.17
C GLY A 233 -0.87 30.56 18.76
N ILE A 234 -2.11 30.24 18.36
CA ILE A 234 -2.68 30.63 17.06
C ILE A 234 -3.15 32.09 17.12
N SER A 235 -2.71 32.94 16.19
CA SER A 235 -3.04 34.38 16.10
C SER A 235 -4.49 34.66 15.64
N LEU A 236 -5.45 34.15 16.39
CA LEU A 236 -6.88 34.40 16.28
C LEU A 236 -7.48 34.26 17.68
N ARG A 237 -8.60 34.94 17.99
CA ARG A 237 -9.32 34.69 19.25
C ARG A 237 -10.16 33.40 19.15
N LEU A 238 -10.35 32.70 20.27
CA LEU A 238 -11.18 31.48 20.25
C LEU A 238 -12.65 31.80 19.89
N GLU A 239 -13.17 32.95 20.34
CA GLU A 239 -14.50 33.45 19.97
C GLU A 239 -14.64 33.64 18.44
N ASP A 240 -13.68 34.32 17.81
CA ASP A 240 -13.62 34.53 16.35
C ASP A 240 -13.58 33.18 15.60
N TYR A 241 -12.78 32.23 16.09
CA TYR A 241 -12.68 30.90 15.48
C TYR A 241 -13.97 30.11 15.58
N LEU A 242 -14.64 30.11 16.74
CA LEU A 242 -15.90 29.40 16.93
C LEU A 242 -17.02 30.02 16.09
N ALA A 243 -17.09 31.36 15.99
CA ALA A 243 -18.03 32.05 15.11
C ALA A 243 -17.80 31.70 13.62
N LEU A 244 -16.54 31.67 13.17
CA LEU A 244 -16.16 31.21 11.83
C LEU A 244 -16.61 29.76 11.55
N VAL A 245 -16.38 28.86 12.51
CA VAL A 245 -16.74 27.44 12.38
C VAL A 245 -18.25 27.25 12.34
N ASP A 246 -19.01 27.92 13.21
CA ASP A 246 -20.47 27.83 13.22
C ASP A 246 -21.08 28.41 11.93
N TRP A 247 -20.68 29.63 11.53
CA TRP A 247 -21.13 30.25 10.27
C TRP A 247 -20.84 29.36 9.05
N THR A 248 -19.63 28.78 8.98
CA THR A 248 -19.27 27.86 7.88
C THR A 248 -20.06 26.56 7.97
N GLY A 249 -20.34 26.07 9.18
CA GLY A 249 -21.21 24.92 9.44
C GLY A 249 -22.66 25.16 8.99
N HIS A 250 -23.20 26.36 9.23
CA HIS A 250 -24.50 26.80 8.71
C HIS A 250 -24.52 26.82 7.17
N ALA A 251 -23.57 27.48 6.51
CA ALA A 251 -23.48 27.52 5.06
C ALA A 251 -23.40 26.10 4.43
N LEU A 252 -22.62 25.19 5.04
CA LEU A 252 -22.52 23.80 4.61
C LEU A 252 -23.80 22.98 4.82
N ARG A 253 -24.69 23.40 5.74
CA ARG A 253 -26.02 22.81 5.94
C ARG A 253 -27.02 23.36 4.92
N GLU A 254 -26.94 24.63 4.56
CA GLU A 254 -27.86 25.29 3.61
C GLU A 254 -27.63 24.87 2.15
N ASP A 255 -26.38 24.86 1.65
CA ASP A 255 -26.02 24.35 0.31
C ASP A 255 -26.52 22.90 0.11
N LYS A 256 -26.49 22.10 1.19
CA LYS A 256 -27.03 20.74 1.23
C LYS A 256 -28.56 20.67 1.32
N ARG A 257 -29.24 21.64 1.95
CA ARG A 257 -30.71 21.72 1.93
C ARG A 257 -31.20 22.06 0.52
N GLY A 258 -30.66 23.10 -0.11
CA GLY A 258 -31.03 23.51 -1.48
C GLY A 258 -30.83 22.39 -2.52
N THR A 259 -29.72 21.65 -2.43
CA THR A 259 -29.50 20.48 -3.31
C THR A 259 -30.42 19.29 -3.00
N ARG A 260 -30.82 19.08 -1.74
CA ARG A 260 -31.86 18.08 -1.40
C ARG A 260 -33.24 18.48 -1.92
N THR A 261 -33.62 19.75 -1.86
CA THR A 261 -34.90 20.24 -2.39
C THR A 261 -34.96 20.04 -3.90
N GLN A 262 -33.91 20.42 -4.64
CA GLN A 262 -33.83 20.16 -6.09
C GLN A 262 -33.87 18.66 -6.45
N GLU A 263 -33.16 17.80 -5.70
CA GLU A 263 -33.25 16.34 -5.92
C GLU A 263 -34.63 15.75 -5.54
N ALA A 264 -35.36 16.37 -4.60
CA ALA A 264 -36.72 15.98 -4.24
C ALA A 264 -37.73 16.42 -5.32
N GLU A 265 -37.65 17.66 -5.80
CA GLU A 265 -38.48 18.19 -6.89
C GLU A 265 -38.26 17.39 -8.20
N LEU A 266 -37.02 17.04 -8.53
CA LEU A 266 -36.71 16.14 -9.65
C LEU A 266 -37.31 14.74 -9.49
N LYS A 267 -37.37 14.21 -8.26
CA LYS A 267 -38.03 12.92 -7.94
C LYS A 267 -39.57 13.02 -7.88
N GLN A 268 -40.11 14.22 -7.67
CA GLN A 268 -41.54 14.46 -7.62
C GLN A 268 -42.09 14.67 -9.04
N ASN A 269 -41.40 15.46 -9.88
CA ASN A 269 -41.72 15.66 -11.29
C ASN A 269 -41.61 14.37 -12.14
N SER A 270 -40.65 13.50 -11.81
CA SER A 270 -40.56 12.16 -12.44
C SER A 270 -41.64 11.18 -11.95
N ARG A 271 -42.28 11.43 -10.80
CA ARG A 271 -43.44 10.65 -10.32
C ARG A 271 -44.78 11.13 -10.88
N THR A 272 -44.94 12.42 -11.19
CA THR A 272 -46.15 12.94 -11.85
C THR A 272 -46.22 12.58 -13.33
N GLN A 273 -45.08 12.51 -14.05
CA GLN A 273 -45.06 12.02 -15.43
C GLN A 273 -45.35 10.51 -15.57
N GLY A 274 -45.17 9.72 -14.50
CA GLY A 274 -45.36 8.26 -14.52
C GLY A 274 -46.80 7.74 -14.34
N LYS A 275 -47.83 8.61 -14.30
CA LYS A 275 -49.22 8.19 -14.06
C LYS A 275 -50.17 8.25 -15.26
N ASN A 276 -49.79 8.88 -16.37
CA ASN A 276 -50.63 9.00 -17.57
C ASN A 276 -50.15 8.13 -18.75
N SER A 277 -50.14 6.80 -18.55
CA SER A 277 -50.20 5.82 -19.65
C SER A 277 -50.41 4.40 -19.12
N ARG A 278 -51.66 3.91 -19.20
CA ARG A 278 -51.99 2.48 -19.04
C ARG A 278 -52.92 2.04 -20.17
N THR A 279 -52.33 1.48 -21.21
CA THR A 279 -53.01 0.61 -22.20
C THR A 279 -52.14 -0.64 -22.39
N PRO A 280 -52.73 -1.86 -22.40
CA PRO A 280 -51.95 -3.10 -22.41
C PRO A 280 -51.86 -3.72 -23.81
N THR A 281 -50.65 -3.93 -24.33
CA THR A 281 -50.40 -4.81 -25.48
C THR A 281 -49.17 -5.69 -25.24
N LYS A 282 -49.27 -6.96 -25.63
CA LYS A 282 -48.20 -7.98 -25.55
C LYS A 282 -47.20 -7.75 -26.69
N GLY A 283 -45.91 -8.04 -26.47
CA GLY A 283 -44.91 -7.99 -27.55
C GLY A 283 -43.51 -8.47 -27.12
N THR A 284 -42.97 -9.42 -27.87
CA THR A 284 -41.74 -10.20 -27.65
C THR A 284 -40.44 -9.44 -27.92
N GLN A 285 -39.37 -9.76 -27.17
CA GLN A 285 -37.92 -9.65 -27.45
C GLN A 285 -37.29 -8.44 -28.17
N GLY A 286 -36.16 -7.98 -27.60
CA GLY A 286 -34.98 -7.51 -28.36
C GLY A 286 -34.66 -6.02 -28.25
N GLY A 287 -33.38 -5.69 -27.98
CA GLY A 287 -32.86 -4.33 -28.17
C GLY A 287 -32.14 -3.70 -26.97
N THR A 288 -30.83 -3.57 -27.11
CA THR A 288 -29.88 -2.69 -26.41
C THR A 288 -30.41 -1.36 -25.82
N GLN A 289 -29.86 -0.95 -24.66
CA GLN A 289 -29.31 0.42 -24.54
C GLN A 289 -28.24 0.57 -23.45
N GLU A 290 -27.14 1.23 -23.83
CA GLU A 290 -26.14 1.79 -22.90
C GLU A 290 -26.78 2.92 -22.07
N GLY A 291 -26.50 3.01 -20.76
CA GLY A 291 -27.22 4.03 -19.98
C GLY A 291 -26.87 4.29 -18.51
N ASN A 292 -25.68 3.98 -17.98
CA ASN A 292 -25.34 4.49 -16.63
C ASN A 292 -23.86 4.70 -16.26
N SER A 293 -22.90 4.42 -17.14
CA SER A 293 -21.46 4.58 -16.86
C SER A 293 -20.99 6.05 -16.80
N ARG A 294 -21.81 7.02 -17.25
CA ARG A 294 -21.50 8.47 -17.22
C ARG A 294 -21.85 9.15 -15.89
N GLY A 295 -22.61 8.51 -15.01
CA GLY A 295 -23.00 9.05 -13.70
C GLY A 295 -21.90 8.97 -12.64
N GLU A 296 -21.15 7.87 -12.61
CA GLU A 296 -20.19 7.57 -11.54
C GLU A 296 -18.80 8.18 -11.77
N LEU A 297 -18.33 8.20 -13.02
CA LEU A 297 -17.15 8.99 -13.41
C LEU A 297 -17.35 10.49 -13.12
N LYS A 298 -18.59 10.99 -13.28
CA LYS A 298 -18.97 12.34 -12.83
C LYS A 298 -19.00 12.49 -11.31
N ARG A 299 -19.14 11.42 -10.51
CA ARG A 299 -19.06 11.46 -9.03
C ARG A 299 -17.62 11.48 -8.52
N GLU A 300 -16.71 10.63 -9.02
CA GLU A 300 -15.30 10.67 -8.60
C GLU A 300 -14.56 11.95 -9.03
N LEU A 301 -14.82 12.44 -10.25
CA LEU A 301 -14.35 13.77 -10.67
C LEU A 301 -15.02 14.89 -9.85
N LYS A 302 -16.31 14.76 -9.49
CA LYS A 302 -16.97 15.70 -8.57
C LYS A 302 -16.33 15.71 -7.20
N ASP A 303 -15.94 14.60 -6.60
CA ASP A 303 -15.36 14.61 -5.24
C ASP A 303 -13.93 15.16 -5.21
N THR A 304 -13.14 14.84 -6.24
CA THR A 304 -11.77 15.38 -6.36
C THR A 304 -11.80 16.89 -6.68
N HIS A 305 -12.71 17.34 -7.56
CA HIS A 305 -12.92 18.77 -7.80
C HIS A 305 -13.65 19.47 -6.65
N LYS A 306 -14.61 18.85 -5.94
CA LYS A 306 -15.24 19.40 -4.72
C LYS A 306 -14.20 19.62 -3.65
N THR A 307 -13.30 18.66 -3.41
CA THR A 307 -12.25 18.82 -2.39
C THR A 307 -11.35 20.03 -2.69
N LYS A 308 -10.94 20.22 -3.96
CA LYS A 308 -10.17 21.42 -4.38
C LYS A 308 -11.00 22.72 -4.40
N ARG A 309 -12.28 22.67 -4.79
CA ARG A 309 -13.20 23.82 -4.87
C ARG A 309 -13.68 24.26 -3.49
N LEU A 310 -13.78 23.35 -2.52
CA LEU A 310 -14.17 23.63 -1.14
C LEU A 310 -12.99 24.00 -0.24
N SER A 311 -11.79 23.47 -0.50
CA SER A 311 -10.56 24.06 0.08
C SER A 311 -10.43 25.53 -0.34
N ARG A 312 -10.69 25.85 -1.63
CA ARG A 312 -10.83 27.22 -2.09
C ARG A 312 -11.99 27.97 -1.43
N HIS A 313 -13.16 27.36 -1.24
CA HIS A 313 -14.29 28.02 -0.60
C HIS A 313 -14.02 28.38 0.87
N CYS A 314 -13.52 27.44 1.69
CA CYS A 314 -13.09 27.73 3.06
C CYS A 314 -11.96 28.77 3.10
N TYR A 315 -11.00 28.72 2.15
CA TYR A 315 -9.97 29.75 2.04
C TYR A 315 -10.53 31.14 1.68
N CYS A 316 -11.50 31.22 0.76
CA CYS A 316 -12.20 32.47 0.43
C CYS A 316 -13.02 33.00 1.61
N ILE A 317 -13.70 32.12 2.35
CA ILE A 317 -14.45 32.46 3.57
C ILE A 317 -13.50 33.01 4.63
N VAL A 318 -12.42 32.29 4.95
CA VAL A 318 -11.40 32.73 5.92
C VAL A 318 -10.74 34.03 5.47
N SER A 319 -10.48 34.21 4.17
CA SER A 319 -9.94 35.46 3.64
C SER A 319 -10.91 36.64 3.81
N SER A 320 -12.20 36.44 3.56
CA SER A 320 -13.25 37.47 3.73
C SER A 320 -13.50 37.80 5.20
N PHE A 321 -13.56 36.78 6.07
CA PHE A 321 -13.71 36.95 7.51
C PHE A 321 -12.50 37.70 8.10
N ALA A 322 -11.28 37.26 7.80
CA ALA A 322 -10.05 37.89 8.28
C ALA A 322 -9.84 39.32 7.74
N GLN A 323 -10.37 39.64 6.56
CA GLN A 323 -10.45 41.02 6.05
C GLN A 323 -11.36 41.90 6.92
N ASN A 324 -12.52 41.38 7.33
CA ASN A 324 -13.49 42.12 8.15
C ASN A 324 -13.06 42.24 9.63
N THR A 325 -12.30 41.28 10.18
CA THR A 325 -11.79 41.30 11.56
C THR A 325 -10.38 41.88 11.69
N GLY A 326 -9.74 42.29 10.59
CA GLY A 326 -8.46 43.02 10.59
C GLY A 326 -7.18 42.18 10.63
N TYR A 327 -7.24 40.86 10.43
CA TYR A 327 -6.08 39.96 10.44
C TYR A 327 -5.54 39.72 9.00
N ALA A 328 -4.42 40.33 8.61
CA ALA A 328 -3.95 40.27 7.21
C ALA A 328 -2.43 40.17 6.96
N SER A 329 -2.02 38.98 6.48
CA SER A 329 -0.87 38.67 5.61
C SER A 329 -1.08 37.26 5.01
N SER A 330 -0.31 36.69 4.08
CA SER A 330 0.40 37.24 2.91
C SER A 330 -0.02 36.39 1.67
N SER A 331 0.91 35.88 0.82
CA SER A 331 0.69 34.71 -0.06
C SER A 331 1.97 34.17 -0.72
N ALA A 332 2.13 32.84 -0.86
CA ALA A 332 3.16 32.21 -1.70
C ALA A 332 2.82 30.77 -2.18
N SER A 333 3.53 30.31 -3.22
CA SER A 333 3.18 29.20 -4.11
C SER A 333 3.62 27.78 -3.71
N GLN A 334 2.94 26.76 -4.25
CA GLN A 334 3.12 25.33 -3.96
C GLN A 334 3.82 24.59 -5.12
N GLN A 335 5.00 24.00 -4.89
CA GLN A 335 5.64 23.02 -5.80
C GLN A 335 5.95 21.70 -5.06
N ASN A 336 5.97 20.59 -5.79
CA ASN A 336 6.11 19.24 -5.22
C ASN A 336 6.78 18.29 -6.23
N MET A 337 7.90 17.65 -5.86
CA MET A 337 8.59 16.65 -6.70
C MET A 337 9.01 15.41 -5.88
N THR A 338 8.97 14.22 -6.50
CA THR A 338 9.48 12.96 -5.91
C THR A 338 10.13 12.06 -6.98
N MET A 339 11.21 11.34 -6.62
CA MET A 339 12.02 10.55 -7.56
C MET A 339 11.64 9.05 -7.67
N PRO A 340 12.02 8.36 -8.79
CA PRO A 340 11.48 7.06 -9.18
C PRO A 340 12.36 5.83 -8.81
N ARG A 341 12.13 4.70 -9.48
CA ARG A 341 12.06 3.35 -8.88
C ARG A 341 13.05 2.30 -9.44
N LYS A 342 14.03 2.65 -10.28
CA LYS A 342 14.77 1.69 -11.15
C LYS A 342 15.70 0.67 -10.43
N ALA A 343 15.86 0.72 -9.11
CA ALA A 343 16.96 0.05 -8.39
C ALA A 343 16.63 -1.33 -7.75
N LEU A 344 15.54 -1.99 -8.16
CA LEU A 344 15.08 -3.28 -7.57
C LEU A 344 14.95 -4.45 -8.54
N ILE A 345 14.89 -4.20 -9.86
CA ILE A 345 14.87 -5.20 -10.92
C ILE A 345 15.99 -4.81 -11.87
N CYS A 346 16.92 -5.72 -12.13
CA CYS A 346 18.08 -5.52 -13.00
C CYS A 346 18.29 -6.81 -13.79
N PRO A 347 17.73 -6.92 -15.00
CA PRO A 347 17.82 -8.16 -15.76
C PRO A 347 19.24 -8.50 -16.21
N ASP A 348 20.17 -7.53 -16.13
CA ASP A 348 21.62 -7.72 -16.33
C ASP A 348 22.26 -8.61 -15.25
N THR A 349 21.61 -8.73 -14.09
CA THR A 349 22.05 -9.54 -12.94
C THR A 349 21.39 -10.93 -12.91
N THR A 350 20.14 -11.04 -13.36
CA THR A 350 19.44 -12.31 -13.62
C THR A 350 18.14 -12.02 -14.37
N PRO A 351 17.72 -12.88 -15.32
CA PRO A 351 16.39 -12.79 -15.92
C PRO A 351 15.28 -13.37 -15.01
N TYR A 352 15.60 -14.04 -13.90
CA TYR A 352 14.61 -14.76 -13.07
C TYR A 352 14.17 -14.00 -11.82
N TYR A 353 12.85 -13.84 -11.64
CA TYR A 353 12.24 -13.09 -10.53
C TYR A 353 11.06 -13.82 -9.89
N HIS A 354 11.13 -14.03 -8.58
CA HIS A 354 9.98 -14.44 -7.78
C HIS A 354 9.21 -13.21 -7.28
N CYS A 355 7.91 -13.17 -7.60
CA CYS A 355 7.01 -12.07 -7.30
C CYS A 355 5.82 -12.53 -6.47
N VAL A 356 5.46 -11.75 -5.44
CA VAL A 356 4.33 -12.04 -4.53
C VAL A 356 3.46 -10.81 -4.36
N SER A 357 2.13 -10.95 -4.56
CA SER A 357 1.17 -9.91 -4.16
C SER A 357 0.14 -10.48 -3.20
N ARG A 358 -0.07 -9.79 -2.07
CA ARG A 358 -1.02 -10.13 -1.02
C ARG A 358 -2.19 -9.14 -1.02
N CYS A 359 -3.41 -9.65 -1.08
CA CYS A 359 -4.61 -8.82 -0.95
C CYS A 359 -4.71 -8.30 0.48
N VAL A 360 -5.38 -7.17 0.66
CA VAL A 360 -5.67 -6.62 1.99
C VAL A 360 -6.45 -7.65 2.78
N ARG A 361 -6.05 -7.94 4.03
CA ARG A 361 -6.78 -8.86 4.92
C ARG A 361 -8.30 -8.57 4.86
N ARG A 362 -9.16 -9.59 4.75
CA ARG A 362 -10.63 -9.51 4.53
C ARG A 362 -11.11 -9.02 3.14
N ALA A 363 -10.26 -8.47 2.28
CA ALA A 363 -10.50 -8.65 0.85
C ALA A 363 -10.13 -10.11 0.56
N PHE A 364 -11.09 -10.97 0.29
CA PHE A 364 -10.80 -12.36 -0.05
C PHE A 364 -10.26 -12.36 -1.48
N LEU A 365 -8.99 -12.75 -1.66
CA LEU A 365 -8.47 -12.96 -3.01
C LEU A 365 -9.20 -14.16 -3.61
N CYS A 366 -9.28 -15.24 -2.83
CA CYS A 366 -10.07 -16.44 -3.05
C CYS A 366 -10.54 -16.99 -1.68
N GLY A 367 -11.27 -18.10 -1.64
CA GLY A 367 -11.71 -18.71 -0.37
C GLY A 367 -13.09 -18.28 0.10
N ARG A 368 -13.57 -18.94 1.16
CA ARG A 368 -14.86 -18.66 1.80
C ARG A 368 -14.68 -17.69 2.96
N ASP A 369 -15.48 -16.63 3.01
CA ASP A 369 -15.61 -15.79 4.20
C ASP A 369 -16.51 -16.50 5.22
N GLU A 370 -15.91 -17.20 6.17
CA GLU A 370 -16.60 -17.95 7.25
C GLU A 370 -17.68 -17.11 7.96
N ARG A 371 -17.52 -15.80 7.99
CA ARG A 371 -18.40 -14.85 8.69
C ARG A 371 -19.60 -14.38 7.84
N THR A 372 -19.52 -14.46 6.51
CA THR A 372 -20.66 -14.11 5.62
C THR A 372 -21.18 -15.29 4.82
N GLY A 373 -20.49 -16.44 4.87
CA GLY A 373 -20.78 -17.64 4.09
C GLY A 373 -20.37 -17.55 2.61
N GLN A 374 -20.10 -16.35 2.10
CA GLN A 374 -19.79 -16.08 0.69
C GLN A 374 -18.48 -16.74 0.26
N SER A 375 -18.49 -17.39 -0.91
CA SER A 375 -17.29 -17.98 -1.53
C SER A 375 -16.75 -17.09 -2.64
N PHE A 376 -15.43 -16.96 -2.69
CA PHE A 376 -14.66 -16.26 -3.71
C PHE A 376 -13.68 -17.20 -4.44
N GLU A 377 -13.85 -18.51 -4.29
CA GLU A 377 -13.00 -19.52 -4.93
C GLU A 377 -12.93 -19.39 -6.45
N HIS A 378 -14.01 -18.97 -7.10
CA HIS A 378 -14.07 -18.71 -8.55
C HIS A 378 -13.00 -17.74 -9.04
N ARG A 379 -12.55 -16.80 -8.18
CA ARG A 379 -11.50 -15.83 -8.51
C ARG A 379 -10.16 -16.51 -8.80
N ARG A 380 -9.89 -17.74 -8.32
CA ARG A 380 -8.62 -18.45 -8.63
C ARG A 380 -8.43 -18.64 -10.13
N GLN A 381 -9.47 -19.09 -10.83
CA GLN A 381 -9.42 -19.31 -12.27
C GLN A 381 -9.19 -17.97 -13.00
N TRP A 382 -9.91 -16.91 -12.64
CA TRP A 382 -9.71 -15.57 -13.23
C TRP A 382 -8.27 -15.06 -13.05
N ILE A 383 -7.69 -15.28 -11.87
CA ILE A 383 -6.33 -14.88 -11.52
C ILE A 383 -5.28 -15.69 -12.29
N GLU A 384 -5.55 -16.96 -12.55
CA GLU A 384 -4.72 -17.87 -13.35
C GLU A 384 -4.81 -17.54 -14.85
N ASP A 385 -6.02 -17.45 -15.41
CA ASP A 385 -6.26 -17.14 -16.82
C ASP A 385 -5.64 -15.78 -17.18
N ARG A 386 -5.83 -14.77 -16.32
CA ARG A 386 -5.23 -13.44 -16.52
C ARG A 386 -3.71 -13.46 -16.38
N LEU A 387 -3.14 -14.35 -15.58
CA LEU A 387 -1.68 -14.52 -15.49
C LEU A 387 -1.12 -15.08 -16.80
N LEU A 388 -1.72 -16.17 -17.30
CA LEU A 388 -1.25 -16.87 -18.50
C LEU A 388 -1.49 -16.04 -19.77
N ALA A 389 -2.63 -15.36 -19.88
CA ALA A 389 -2.92 -14.45 -20.99
C ALA A 389 -1.93 -13.27 -21.06
N LEU A 390 -1.52 -12.70 -19.92
CA LEU A 390 -0.50 -11.64 -19.92
C LEU A 390 0.87 -12.12 -20.38
N ALA A 391 1.23 -13.39 -20.11
CA ALA A 391 2.51 -13.97 -20.54
C ALA A 391 2.60 -14.16 -22.06
N GLN A 392 1.47 -14.33 -22.76
CA GLN A 392 1.42 -14.36 -24.23
C GLN A 392 1.71 -13.00 -24.87
N VAL A 393 1.43 -11.90 -24.15
CA VAL A 393 1.57 -10.52 -24.65
C VAL A 393 2.94 -9.93 -24.32
N PHE A 394 3.41 -10.12 -23.09
CA PHE A 394 4.70 -9.64 -22.60
C PHE A 394 5.86 -10.52 -23.11
N ALA A 395 7.08 -9.97 -23.06
CA ALA A 395 8.32 -10.73 -23.25
C ALA A 395 8.77 -11.36 -21.92
N LEU A 396 7.82 -12.01 -21.23
CA LEU A 396 8.00 -12.58 -19.90
C LEU A 396 7.35 -13.95 -19.83
N ASP A 397 8.12 -14.97 -19.47
CA ASP A 397 7.60 -16.33 -19.33
C ASP A 397 7.25 -16.66 -17.88
N VAL A 398 6.19 -17.44 -17.68
CA VAL A 398 5.81 -17.95 -16.36
C VAL A 398 6.54 -19.28 -16.13
N CYS A 399 7.58 -19.26 -15.29
CA CYS A 399 8.30 -20.46 -14.88
C CYS A 399 7.48 -21.30 -13.90
N GLY A 400 6.76 -20.64 -12.98
CA GLY A 400 5.86 -21.27 -12.04
C GLY A 400 4.96 -20.28 -11.30
N TYR A 401 3.88 -20.75 -10.68
CA TYR A 401 2.91 -19.95 -9.93
C TYR A 401 2.07 -20.81 -8.98
N ALA A 402 1.50 -20.16 -7.96
CA ALA A 402 0.48 -20.74 -7.10
C ALA A 402 -0.49 -19.63 -6.65
N VAL A 403 -1.80 -19.86 -6.83
CA VAL A 403 -2.85 -18.93 -6.36
C VAL A 403 -3.36 -19.37 -4.99
N MET A 404 -3.10 -18.57 -3.95
CA MET A 404 -3.48 -18.82 -2.56
C MET A 404 -4.70 -17.96 -2.16
N SER A 405 -5.34 -18.28 -1.03
CA SER A 405 -6.61 -17.63 -0.63
C SER A 405 -6.50 -16.13 -0.34
N ASN A 406 -5.32 -15.62 0.01
CA ASN A 406 -5.07 -14.19 0.27
C ASN A 406 -3.83 -13.61 -0.43
N HIS A 407 -3.14 -14.40 -1.27
CA HIS A 407 -2.00 -13.93 -2.05
C HIS A 407 -1.77 -14.85 -3.25
N TYR A 408 -0.88 -14.48 -4.15
CA TYR A 408 -0.38 -15.41 -5.15
C TYR A 408 1.13 -15.26 -5.30
N HIS A 409 1.76 -16.35 -5.71
CA HIS A 409 3.17 -16.41 -6.09
C HIS A 409 3.27 -16.56 -7.60
N VAL A 410 4.28 -15.94 -8.22
CA VAL A 410 4.68 -16.19 -9.60
C VAL A 410 6.19 -16.08 -9.73
N VAL A 411 6.81 -17.00 -10.46
CA VAL A 411 8.21 -16.96 -10.88
C VAL A 411 8.22 -16.62 -12.37
N LEU A 412 8.89 -15.52 -12.72
CA LEU A 412 8.95 -14.97 -14.07
C LEU A 412 10.38 -15.06 -14.62
N HIS A 413 10.49 -15.31 -15.92
CA HIS A 413 11.71 -15.15 -16.73
C HIS A 413 11.57 -13.93 -17.64
N ILE A 414 12.63 -13.14 -17.82
CA ILE A 414 12.66 -11.96 -18.69
C ILE A 414 13.38 -12.28 -20.01
N ASP A 415 12.63 -12.37 -21.11
CA ASP A 415 13.18 -12.61 -22.43
C ASP A 415 13.42 -11.30 -23.19
N ARG A 416 14.59 -10.70 -22.97
CA ARG A 416 15.01 -9.48 -23.69
C ARG A 416 15.24 -9.70 -25.19
N GLN A 417 15.55 -10.92 -25.64
CA GLN A 417 15.81 -11.20 -27.05
C GLN A 417 14.51 -11.19 -27.85
N ARG A 418 13.46 -11.85 -27.33
CA ARG A 418 12.09 -11.74 -27.86
C ARG A 418 11.59 -10.31 -27.85
N ALA A 419 11.83 -9.57 -26.76
CA ALA A 419 11.48 -8.15 -26.70
C ALA A 419 12.19 -7.32 -27.77
N ALA A 420 13.45 -7.61 -28.09
CA ALA A 420 14.23 -6.91 -29.13
C ALA A 420 13.80 -7.31 -30.55
N GLY A 421 13.39 -8.56 -30.76
CA GLY A 421 13.04 -9.10 -32.09
C GLY A 421 11.72 -8.59 -32.69
N TRP A 422 10.79 -8.09 -31.89
CA TRP A 422 9.51 -7.60 -32.40
C TRP A 422 9.64 -6.37 -33.30
N ASP A 423 8.99 -6.39 -34.47
CA ASP A 423 8.88 -5.21 -35.31
C ASP A 423 7.89 -4.17 -34.74
N LEU A 424 7.73 -3.03 -35.43
CA LEU A 424 6.81 -1.97 -35.00
C LEU A 424 5.33 -2.41 -35.02
N ARG A 425 4.97 -3.32 -35.93
CA ARG A 425 3.61 -3.83 -36.16
C ARG A 425 3.19 -4.70 -34.98
N GLU A 426 3.92 -5.78 -34.73
CA GLU A 426 3.71 -6.74 -33.66
C GLU A 426 3.75 -6.06 -32.28
N LEU A 427 4.75 -5.21 -32.04
CA LEU A 427 4.89 -4.45 -30.80
C LEU A 427 3.67 -3.56 -30.52
N THR A 428 3.12 -2.93 -31.56
CA THR A 428 1.90 -2.12 -31.42
C THR A 428 0.69 -3.01 -31.11
N GLU A 429 0.54 -4.17 -31.75
CA GLU A 429 -0.58 -5.10 -31.48
C GLU A 429 -0.54 -5.65 -30.06
N ARG A 430 0.63 -6.09 -29.61
CA ARG A 430 0.87 -6.54 -28.23
C ARG A 430 0.49 -5.44 -27.23
N TRP A 431 0.88 -4.20 -27.48
CA TRP A 431 0.46 -3.08 -26.64
C TRP A 431 -1.06 -2.84 -26.69
N HIS A 432 -1.68 -2.98 -27.86
CA HIS A 432 -3.12 -2.76 -28.07
C HIS A 432 -4.02 -3.80 -27.39
N GLN A 433 -3.53 -5.04 -27.21
CA GLN A 433 -4.20 -6.07 -26.38
C GLN A 433 -4.32 -5.66 -24.89
N LEU A 434 -3.54 -4.68 -24.42
CA LEU A 434 -3.48 -4.24 -23.03
C LEU A 434 -4.04 -2.83 -22.81
N CYS A 435 -3.87 -1.95 -23.79
CA CYS A 435 -4.16 -0.52 -23.70
C CYS A 435 -4.70 -0.02 -25.05
N LYS A 436 -5.69 0.88 -25.05
CA LYS A 436 -6.33 1.40 -26.28
C LYS A 436 -5.39 2.06 -27.31
N GLY A 437 -4.12 2.31 -26.99
CA GLY A 437 -3.19 3.05 -27.86
C GLY A 437 -3.52 4.54 -28.00
N SER A 438 -2.78 5.21 -28.89
CA SER A 438 -3.09 6.55 -29.41
C SER A 438 -3.80 6.46 -30.76
N ALA A 439 -4.47 7.53 -31.20
CA ALA A 439 -5.11 7.60 -32.52
C ALA A 439 -4.11 7.27 -33.65
N LEU A 440 -2.90 7.83 -33.61
CA LEU A 440 -1.79 7.51 -34.51
C LEU A 440 -1.51 5.99 -34.59
N SER A 441 -1.39 5.33 -33.44
CA SER A 441 -1.15 3.88 -33.41
C SER A 441 -2.35 3.05 -33.86
N GLN A 442 -3.59 3.55 -33.70
CA GLN A 442 -4.79 2.88 -34.21
C GLN A 442 -4.93 3.02 -35.74
N ARG A 443 -4.49 4.13 -36.32
CA ARG A 443 -4.35 4.30 -37.78
C ARG A 443 -3.35 3.30 -38.35
N PHE A 444 -2.17 3.20 -37.73
CA PHE A 444 -1.14 2.22 -38.09
C PHE A 444 -1.63 0.77 -38.03
N VAL A 445 -2.35 0.38 -36.96
CA VAL A 445 -2.91 -0.98 -36.82
C VAL A 445 -3.93 -1.31 -37.92
N ARG A 446 -4.67 -0.31 -38.40
CA ARG A 446 -5.66 -0.46 -39.47
C ARG A 446 -5.05 -0.41 -40.89
N GLY A 447 -3.72 -0.31 -41.01
CA GLY A 447 -3.04 -0.22 -42.30
C GLY A 447 -3.23 1.11 -43.03
N GLU A 448 -3.66 2.17 -42.33
CA GLU A 448 -3.73 3.51 -42.91
C GLU A 448 -2.32 4.04 -43.21
N ALA A 449 -2.20 4.80 -44.31
CA ALA A 449 -0.97 5.52 -44.61
C ALA A 449 -0.63 6.50 -43.48
N LEU A 450 0.63 6.45 -43.05
CA LEU A 450 1.26 7.41 -42.15
C LEU A 450 2.41 8.08 -42.89
N ASP A 451 2.62 9.37 -42.64
CA ASP A 451 3.80 10.07 -43.15
C ASP A 451 5.08 9.68 -42.37
N SER A 452 6.24 10.15 -42.84
CA SER A 452 7.54 9.83 -42.23
C SER A 452 7.71 10.37 -40.80
N ALA A 453 7.09 11.51 -40.47
CA ALA A 453 7.13 12.07 -39.12
C ALA A 453 6.16 11.34 -38.18
N GLU A 454 4.98 10.95 -38.68
CA GLU A 454 4.02 10.07 -38.00
C GLU A 454 4.64 8.71 -37.66
N LEU A 455 5.34 8.08 -38.61
CA LEU A 455 6.06 6.82 -38.41
C LEU A 455 7.22 6.96 -37.41
N ALA A 456 8.05 8.00 -37.55
CA ALA A 456 9.16 8.26 -36.63
C ALA A 456 8.65 8.46 -35.19
N ARG A 457 7.57 9.24 -35.02
CA ARG A 457 6.95 9.49 -33.72
C ARG A 457 6.33 8.22 -33.13
N LEU A 458 5.73 7.36 -33.96
CA LEU A 458 5.22 6.08 -33.50
C LEU A 458 6.35 5.14 -33.05
N ALA A 459 7.46 5.08 -33.79
CA ALA A 459 8.63 4.27 -33.43
C ALA A 459 9.25 4.68 -32.09
N GLU A 460 9.41 5.99 -31.84
CA GLU A 460 9.89 6.53 -30.55
C GLU A 460 8.99 6.10 -29.37
N VAL A 461 7.67 6.20 -29.55
CA VAL A 461 6.69 5.79 -28.53
C VAL A 461 6.66 4.26 -28.37
N ALA A 462 6.86 3.51 -29.45
CA ALA A 462 6.88 2.06 -29.41
C ALA A 462 8.08 1.52 -28.63
N GLU A 463 9.26 2.14 -28.69
CA GLU A 463 10.40 1.71 -27.88
C GLU A 463 10.12 1.84 -26.36
N THR A 464 9.32 2.84 -25.98
CA THR A 464 8.78 2.91 -24.61
C THR A 464 7.83 1.75 -24.30
N TRP A 465 7.07 1.22 -25.27
CA TRP A 465 6.25 0.02 -25.08
C TRP A 465 7.10 -1.26 -25.01
N ARG A 466 8.14 -1.38 -25.83
CA ARG A 466 9.09 -2.52 -25.82
C ARG A 466 9.72 -2.70 -24.45
N SER A 467 10.28 -1.61 -23.93
CA SER A 467 10.82 -1.53 -22.56
C SER A 467 9.81 -1.89 -21.47
N ARG A 468 8.51 -1.64 -21.67
CA ARG A 468 7.44 -1.97 -20.70
C ARG A 468 6.97 -3.41 -20.80
N LEU A 469 6.91 -3.97 -22.01
CA LEU A 469 6.52 -5.36 -22.25
C LEU A 469 7.62 -6.36 -21.84
N ALA A 470 8.85 -5.89 -21.61
CA ALA A 470 9.92 -6.64 -20.96
C ALA A 470 10.06 -6.35 -19.44
N ASP A 471 9.19 -5.52 -18.84
CA ASP A 471 9.33 -5.11 -17.43
C ASP A 471 8.34 -5.82 -16.48
N VAL A 472 8.91 -6.51 -15.49
CA VAL A 472 8.16 -7.23 -14.44
C VAL A 472 7.26 -6.30 -13.62
N SER A 473 7.61 -5.03 -13.41
CA SER A 473 6.72 -4.09 -12.69
C SER A 473 5.49 -3.71 -13.50
N TRP A 474 5.59 -3.63 -14.82
CA TRP A 474 4.47 -3.42 -15.74
C TRP A 474 3.58 -4.65 -15.84
N PHE A 475 4.15 -5.85 -15.96
CA PHE A 475 3.39 -7.10 -15.90
C PHE A 475 2.59 -7.21 -14.60
N MET A 476 3.26 -7.06 -13.46
CA MET A 476 2.64 -7.10 -12.15
C MET A 476 1.64 -5.97 -11.94
N ARG A 477 1.81 -4.79 -12.59
CA ARG A 477 0.80 -3.72 -12.61
C ARG A 477 -0.44 -4.14 -13.39
N MET A 478 -0.31 -4.58 -14.64
CA MET A 478 -1.44 -4.91 -15.51
C MET A 478 -2.26 -6.07 -14.94
N ARG A 479 -1.59 -7.04 -14.30
CA ARG A 479 -2.24 -8.13 -13.57
C ARG A 479 -2.99 -7.63 -12.32
N ASN A 480 -2.30 -6.94 -11.42
CA ASN A 480 -2.88 -6.52 -10.14
C ASN A 480 -3.97 -5.46 -10.28
N GLU A 481 -3.85 -4.55 -11.25
CA GLU A 481 -4.88 -3.54 -11.51
C GLU A 481 -6.19 -4.21 -12.00
N SER A 482 -6.10 -5.19 -12.90
CA SER A 482 -7.24 -5.94 -13.42
C SER A 482 -8.01 -6.62 -12.27
N ILE A 483 -7.31 -7.46 -11.50
CA ILE A 483 -7.89 -8.21 -10.37
C ILE A 483 -8.48 -7.26 -9.33
N ALA A 484 -7.78 -6.16 -8.99
CA ALA A 484 -8.29 -5.19 -8.03
C ALA A 484 -9.57 -4.50 -8.50
N ARG A 485 -9.69 -4.17 -9.79
CA ARG A 485 -10.87 -3.52 -10.36
C ARG A 485 -12.06 -4.46 -10.49
N GLU A 486 -11.80 -5.74 -10.75
CA GLU A 486 -12.81 -6.78 -10.86
C GLU A 486 -13.33 -7.20 -9.49
N ALA A 487 -12.44 -7.56 -8.56
CA ALA A 487 -12.80 -7.93 -7.19
C ALA A 487 -13.49 -6.77 -6.45
N ASN A 488 -13.00 -5.53 -6.55
CA ASN A 488 -13.69 -4.37 -5.94
C ASN A 488 -15.11 -4.19 -6.51
N ARG A 489 -15.33 -4.46 -7.81
CA ARG A 489 -16.65 -4.35 -8.46
C ARG A 489 -17.60 -5.44 -7.96
N GLU A 490 -17.12 -6.68 -7.89
CA GLU A 490 -17.87 -7.83 -7.36
C GLU A 490 -18.21 -7.63 -5.87
N ASP A 491 -17.24 -7.13 -5.09
CA ASP A 491 -17.39 -6.81 -3.66
C ASP A 491 -18.25 -5.54 -3.41
N GLN A 492 -18.69 -4.85 -4.46
CA GLN A 492 -19.40 -3.56 -4.46
C GLN A 492 -18.69 -2.48 -3.61
N CYS A 493 -17.36 -2.50 -3.61
CA CYS A 493 -16.54 -1.61 -2.80
C CYS A 493 -15.54 -0.81 -3.64
N THR A 494 -14.89 0.16 -3.01
CA THR A 494 -13.89 1.01 -3.65
C THR A 494 -12.74 1.26 -2.67
N GLY A 495 -11.52 1.43 -3.19
CA GLY A 495 -10.32 1.58 -2.37
C GLY A 495 -9.25 0.56 -2.71
N ARG A 496 -8.34 0.33 -1.77
CA ARG A 496 -7.11 -0.43 -2.00
C ARG A 496 -7.35 -1.94 -1.82
N PHE A 497 -7.26 -2.71 -2.90
CA PHE A 497 -7.41 -4.18 -2.86
C PHE A 497 -6.14 -4.94 -2.44
N TRP A 498 -4.95 -4.43 -2.79
CA TRP A 498 -3.64 -5.06 -2.47
C TRP A 498 -2.97 -4.40 -1.28
N GLU A 499 -2.47 -5.15 -0.29
CA GLU A 499 -1.77 -4.58 0.88
C GLU A 499 -0.65 -3.64 0.46
N GLY A 500 0.15 -4.08 -0.52
CA GLY A 500 1.45 -3.53 -0.80
C GLY A 500 1.64 -3.07 -2.23
N ARG A 501 2.89 -2.74 -2.52
CA ARG A 501 3.48 -3.08 -3.81
C ARG A 501 3.76 -4.59 -3.76
N PHE A 502 3.85 -5.26 -4.90
CA PHE A 502 4.33 -6.64 -4.91
C PHE A 502 5.74 -6.73 -4.31
N LYS A 503 6.06 -7.85 -3.65
CA LYS A 503 7.43 -8.21 -3.28
C LYS A 503 8.10 -8.82 -4.52
N SER A 504 9.40 -8.58 -4.67
CA SER A 504 10.22 -9.14 -5.75
C SER A 504 11.55 -9.63 -5.17
N GLN A 505 11.95 -10.83 -5.55
CA GLN A 505 13.23 -11.46 -5.22
C GLN A 505 13.92 -11.88 -6.53
N ALA A 506 15.14 -11.41 -6.76
CA ALA A 506 15.96 -11.83 -7.88
C ALA A 506 16.59 -13.21 -7.59
N LEU A 507 16.41 -14.17 -8.50
CA LEU A 507 16.91 -15.53 -8.37
C LEU A 507 18.20 -15.64 -9.20
N LEU A 508 19.35 -15.56 -8.53
CA LEU A 508 20.66 -15.29 -9.14
C LEU A 508 21.33 -16.51 -9.76
N ASP A 509 20.87 -17.71 -9.42
CA ASP A 509 21.40 -18.97 -9.96
C ASP A 509 20.35 -20.08 -9.95
N GLU A 510 20.73 -21.21 -10.53
CA GLU A 510 19.89 -22.40 -10.63
C GLU A 510 19.40 -22.91 -9.26
N ARG A 511 20.22 -22.83 -8.21
CA ARG A 511 19.86 -23.29 -6.86
C ARG A 511 18.71 -22.46 -6.30
N ALA A 512 18.81 -21.13 -6.43
CA ALA A 512 17.76 -20.21 -6.04
C ALA A 512 16.49 -20.38 -6.88
N LEU A 513 16.62 -20.61 -8.20
CA LEU A 513 15.49 -20.84 -9.09
C LEU A 513 14.71 -22.10 -8.70
N VAL A 514 15.40 -23.23 -8.55
CA VAL A 514 14.79 -24.55 -8.24
C VAL A 514 14.17 -24.56 -6.84
N ALA A 515 14.86 -24.03 -5.85
CA ALA A 515 14.32 -23.88 -4.49
C ALA A 515 13.08 -22.97 -4.46
N CYS A 516 13.06 -21.92 -5.29
CA CYS A 516 11.90 -21.05 -5.40
C CYS A 516 10.71 -21.74 -6.10
N LEU A 517 10.94 -22.42 -7.23
CA LEU A 517 9.89 -23.14 -7.95
C LEU A 517 9.23 -24.20 -7.05
N ALA A 518 10.04 -25.04 -6.37
CA ALA A 518 9.54 -26.04 -5.43
C ALA A 518 8.81 -25.40 -4.24
N TYR A 519 9.31 -24.29 -3.68
CA TYR A 519 8.60 -23.53 -2.63
C TYR A 519 7.24 -23.02 -3.12
N VAL A 520 7.18 -22.52 -4.36
CA VAL A 520 5.97 -21.96 -4.98
C VAL A 520 4.93 -23.05 -5.19
N ASP A 521 5.29 -24.13 -5.89
CA ASP A 521 4.41 -25.25 -6.23
C ASP A 521 3.92 -26.02 -4.99
N LEU A 522 4.73 -26.08 -3.92
CA LEU A 522 4.35 -26.74 -2.65
C LEU A 522 3.61 -25.83 -1.64
N ASN A 523 3.29 -24.58 -2.00
CA ASN A 523 2.52 -23.70 -1.11
C ASN A 523 1.14 -24.29 -0.73
N PRO A 524 0.32 -24.86 -1.65
CA PRO A 524 -0.98 -25.42 -1.28
C PRO A 524 -0.87 -26.59 -0.30
N ILE A 525 0.13 -27.47 -0.46
CA ILE A 525 0.38 -28.58 0.47
C ILE A 525 0.77 -28.02 1.85
N ARG A 526 1.70 -27.06 1.91
CA ARG A 526 2.10 -26.37 3.15
C ARG A 526 0.96 -25.60 3.83
N ALA A 527 -0.04 -25.17 3.08
CA ALA A 527 -1.21 -24.48 3.58
C ALA A 527 -2.41 -25.42 3.85
N GLN A 528 -2.22 -26.73 3.76
CA GLN A 528 -3.27 -27.76 3.91
C GLN A 528 -4.48 -27.55 2.96
N MET A 529 -4.23 -26.95 1.79
CA MET A 529 -5.22 -26.74 0.73
C MET A 529 -5.27 -27.88 -0.30
N ALA A 530 -4.27 -28.75 -0.30
CA ALA A 530 -4.19 -29.95 -1.14
C ALA A 530 -3.30 -31.00 -0.45
N GLU A 531 -3.58 -32.27 -0.66
CA GLU A 531 -2.81 -33.38 -0.07
C GLU A 531 -1.60 -33.79 -0.93
N THR A 532 -1.66 -33.54 -2.24
CA THR A 532 -0.66 -33.89 -3.24
C THR A 532 -0.44 -32.77 -4.27
N PRO A 533 0.73 -32.74 -4.96
CA PRO A 533 0.96 -31.85 -6.10
C PRO A 533 -0.08 -32.02 -7.22
N GLU A 534 -0.54 -33.24 -7.48
CA GLU A 534 -1.59 -33.60 -8.45
C GLU A 534 -2.93 -32.90 -8.16
N GLU A 535 -3.29 -32.83 -6.89
CA GLU A 535 -4.56 -32.23 -6.46
C GLU A 535 -4.49 -30.70 -6.42
N SER A 536 -3.29 -30.12 -6.22
CA SER A 536 -3.05 -28.68 -6.03
C SER A 536 -3.60 -27.79 -7.16
N ALA A 537 -4.86 -27.37 -7.04
CA ALA A 537 -5.54 -26.58 -8.06
C ALA A 537 -4.88 -25.20 -8.24
N HIS A 538 -4.86 -24.70 -9.48
CA HIS A 538 -4.29 -23.39 -9.85
C HIS A 538 -2.80 -23.22 -9.48
N THR A 539 -2.00 -24.28 -9.70
CA THR A 539 -0.53 -24.29 -9.63
C THR A 539 0.10 -24.65 -10.96
N SER A 540 1.38 -24.27 -11.13
CA SER A 540 2.19 -24.76 -12.26
C SER A 540 2.45 -26.26 -12.20
N VAL A 541 2.75 -26.83 -11.03
CA VAL A 541 3.05 -28.26 -10.91
C VAL A 541 1.90 -29.14 -11.39
N LYS A 542 0.64 -28.81 -11.04
CA LYS A 542 -0.52 -29.56 -11.51
C LYS A 542 -0.65 -29.56 -13.04
N ARG A 543 -0.44 -28.41 -13.69
CA ARG A 543 -0.41 -28.33 -15.17
C ARG A 543 0.74 -29.12 -15.78
N ARG A 544 1.92 -29.09 -15.15
CA ARG A 544 3.11 -29.83 -15.61
C ARG A 544 2.93 -31.35 -15.46
N ILE A 545 2.35 -31.83 -14.35
CA ILE A 545 2.02 -33.26 -14.18
C ILE A 545 0.97 -33.69 -15.20
N ALA A 546 -0.07 -32.88 -15.45
CA ALA A 546 -1.11 -33.21 -16.42
C ALA A 546 -0.55 -33.38 -17.85
N ALA A 547 0.34 -32.48 -18.29
CA ALA A 547 1.01 -32.58 -19.58
C ALA A 547 2.04 -33.74 -19.61
N ALA A 548 2.81 -33.94 -18.53
CA ALA A 548 3.82 -35.01 -18.46
C ALA A 548 3.19 -36.41 -18.57
N LYS A 549 1.95 -36.61 -18.11
CA LYS A 549 1.18 -37.84 -18.33
C LYS A 549 0.87 -38.14 -19.81
N GLN A 550 0.99 -37.14 -20.68
CA GLN A 550 0.84 -37.25 -22.13
C GLN A 550 2.20 -37.23 -22.85
N GLY A 551 3.32 -37.18 -22.12
CA GLY A 551 4.67 -37.01 -22.67
C GLY A 551 5.03 -35.56 -23.05
N GLU A 552 4.19 -34.59 -22.68
CA GLU A 552 4.29 -33.20 -23.13
C GLU A 552 4.69 -32.22 -22.02
N GLN A 553 4.90 -30.95 -22.39
CA GLN A 553 5.00 -29.81 -21.47
C GLN A 553 3.92 -28.77 -21.78
N PRO A 554 3.37 -28.09 -20.77
CA PRO A 554 2.29 -27.13 -20.98
C PRO A 554 2.79 -25.87 -21.70
N LEU A 555 2.28 -25.63 -22.91
CA LEU A 555 2.65 -24.50 -23.78
C LEU A 555 2.49 -23.11 -23.11
N SER A 556 1.68 -23.00 -22.06
CA SER A 556 1.45 -21.75 -21.34
C SER A 556 2.51 -21.43 -20.28
N LEU A 557 3.51 -22.29 -20.07
CA LEU A 557 4.60 -22.11 -19.10
C LEU A 557 5.97 -22.22 -19.76
N PHE A 558 6.98 -21.60 -19.16
CA PHE A 558 8.36 -21.74 -19.64
C PHE A 558 8.78 -23.21 -19.57
N PRO A 559 9.24 -23.83 -20.66
CA PRO A 559 9.55 -25.26 -20.68
C PRO A 559 10.80 -25.57 -19.86
N PHE A 560 10.86 -26.77 -19.30
CA PHE A 560 12.09 -27.36 -18.80
C PHE A 560 12.91 -27.88 -19.98
N ALA A 561 14.10 -27.33 -20.21
CA ALA A 561 14.85 -27.53 -21.45
C ALA A 561 16.04 -28.51 -21.33
N GLY A 562 16.34 -29.03 -20.14
CA GLY A 562 17.35 -30.08 -19.95
C GLY A 562 18.54 -29.65 -19.09
N ASN A 563 19.71 -30.26 -19.32
CA ASN A 563 20.90 -30.07 -18.50
C ASN A 563 21.76 -28.90 -19.06
N PRO A 564 22.09 -27.85 -18.29
CA PRO A 564 22.92 -26.73 -18.77
C PRO A 564 24.39 -27.09 -19.04
N ARG A 565 24.79 -28.35 -18.86
CA ARG A 565 26.09 -28.89 -19.31
C ARG A 565 26.03 -29.49 -20.73
N GLU A 566 24.86 -29.55 -21.32
CA GLU A 566 24.59 -30.08 -22.66
C GLU A 566 23.95 -28.97 -23.53
N PRO A 567 23.99 -29.08 -24.88
CA PRO A 567 23.23 -28.19 -25.74
C PRO A 567 21.72 -28.30 -25.45
N MET A 568 21.12 -27.21 -24.98
CA MET A 568 19.71 -27.14 -24.62
C MET A 568 19.02 -25.95 -25.32
N PRO A 569 17.74 -26.06 -25.71
CA PRO A 569 16.95 -24.92 -26.18
C PRO A 569 16.69 -23.91 -25.06
N ALA A 570 16.10 -22.76 -25.39
CA ALA A 570 15.68 -21.78 -24.38
C ALA A 570 14.63 -22.38 -23.43
N GLY A 571 14.91 -22.34 -22.13
CA GLY A 571 14.00 -22.86 -21.09
C GLY A 571 14.63 -22.84 -19.70
N ILE A 572 13.90 -23.37 -18.72
CA ILE A 572 14.40 -23.63 -17.37
C ILE A 572 15.51 -24.69 -17.48
N PRO A 573 16.72 -24.47 -16.93
CA PRO A 573 17.89 -25.33 -17.12
C PRO A 573 17.86 -26.59 -16.23
N LEU A 574 16.76 -27.33 -16.31
CA LEU A 574 16.54 -28.62 -15.66
C LEU A 574 15.73 -29.55 -16.58
N ARG A 575 15.79 -30.87 -16.33
CA ARG A 575 14.84 -31.84 -16.89
C ARG A 575 13.53 -31.78 -16.09
N LEU A 576 12.38 -31.89 -16.76
CA LEU A 576 11.08 -31.89 -16.07
C LEU A 576 10.94 -33.09 -15.12
N GLU A 577 11.40 -34.26 -15.54
CA GLU A 577 11.40 -35.49 -14.73
C GLU A 577 12.12 -35.28 -13.39
N ASP A 578 13.38 -34.83 -13.42
CA ASP A 578 14.17 -34.54 -12.21
C ASP A 578 13.45 -33.56 -11.26
N TYR A 579 12.78 -32.53 -11.83
CA TYR A 579 12.04 -31.55 -11.06
C TYR A 579 10.77 -32.13 -10.44
N LEU A 580 9.98 -32.93 -11.18
CA LEU A 580 8.78 -33.57 -10.64
C LEU A 580 9.14 -34.58 -9.53
N THR A 581 10.20 -35.38 -9.72
CA THR A 581 10.74 -36.27 -8.68
C THR A 581 11.14 -35.50 -7.42
N LEU A 582 11.79 -34.34 -7.58
CA LEU A 582 12.16 -33.48 -6.45
C LEU A 582 10.93 -32.91 -5.72
N VAL A 583 9.90 -32.49 -6.45
CA VAL A 583 8.67 -31.94 -5.87
C VAL A 583 7.85 -33.00 -5.14
N ASP A 584 7.72 -34.22 -5.69
CA ASP A 584 7.07 -35.35 -4.99
C ASP A 584 7.82 -35.72 -3.71
N TRP A 585 9.14 -35.95 -3.79
CA TRP A 585 9.98 -36.26 -2.64
C TRP A 585 9.87 -35.18 -1.54
N THR A 586 9.89 -33.91 -1.94
CA THR A 586 9.75 -32.78 -1.01
C THR A 586 8.35 -32.71 -0.43
N GLY A 587 7.30 -32.87 -1.24
CA GLY A 587 5.91 -32.84 -0.80
C GLY A 587 5.61 -33.90 0.26
N ARG A 588 6.11 -35.13 0.08
CA ARG A 588 6.02 -36.21 1.08
C ARG A 588 6.71 -35.83 2.39
N ALA A 589 7.88 -35.19 2.33
CA ALA A 589 8.61 -34.70 3.50
C ALA A 589 8.01 -33.45 4.18
N LEU A 590 6.93 -32.87 3.63
CA LEU A 590 6.19 -31.74 4.22
C LEU A 590 4.88 -32.17 4.90
N ARG A 591 4.40 -33.39 4.66
CA ARG A 591 3.18 -33.94 5.26
C ARG A 591 3.40 -34.38 6.71
N GLU A 592 2.53 -33.94 7.63
CA GLU A 592 2.64 -34.23 9.06
C GLU A 592 2.07 -35.62 9.45
N ASP A 593 1.13 -36.15 8.64
CA ASP A 593 0.47 -37.45 8.85
C ASP A 593 1.39 -38.65 8.56
N LYS A 594 2.50 -38.44 7.84
CA LYS A 594 3.53 -39.45 7.58
C LYS A 594 4.92 -39.01 8.05
N ARG A 595 5.12 -38.96 9.38
CA ARG A 595 6.47 -38.90 9.96
C ARG A 595 7.31 -40.12 9.53
N GLY A 596 8.21 -39.92 8.56
CA GLY A 596 9.30 -40.85 8.26
C GLY A 596 9.31 -41.51 6.88
N ALA A 597 8.27 -41.35 6.04
CA ALA A 597 8.24 -41.95 4.69
C ALA A 597 9.03 -41.12 3.65
N ILE A 598 10.26 -40.73 3.98
CA ILE A 598 11.23 -40.19 3.02
C ILE A 598 11.92 -41.40 2.37
N SER A 599 11.94 -41.46 1.03
CA SER A 599 12.76 -42.45 0.32
C SER A 599 14.23 -42.28 0.72
N ASP A 600 14.87 -43.35 1.20
CA ASP A 600 16.31 -43.36 1.53
C ASP A 600 17.19 -42.90 0.35
N ARG A 601 16.69 -43.09 -0.88
CA ARG A 601 17.32 -42.60 -2.09
C ARG A 601 17.02 -41.10 -2.28
N LEU A 602 18.07 -40.29 -2.17
CA LEU A 602 18.03 -38.85 -2.41
C LEU A 602 17.79 -38.55 -3.90
N PRO A 603 17.00 -37.53 -4.28
CA PRO A 603 16.88 -37.08 -5.66
C PRO A 603 18.26 -36.61 -6.22
N PRO A 604 18.77 -37.20 -7.33
CA PRO A 604 20.11 -36.91 -7.87
C PRO A 604 20.36 -35.42 -8.21
N ILE A 605 19.28 -34.70 -8.50
CA ILE A 605 19.24 -33.25 -8.67
C ILE A 605 19.81 -32.46 -7.48
N LEU A 606 19.65 -32.92 -6.23
CA LEU A 606 20.19 -32.23 -5.05
C LEU A 606 21.72 -32.36 -4.96
N GLU A 607 22.26 -33.51 -5.36
CA GLU A 607 23.70 -33.75 -5.49
C GLU A 607 24.29 -32.91 -6.63
N ARG A 608 23.62 -32.89 -7.81
CA ARG A 608 24.01 -32.06 -8.96
C ARG A 608 24.07 -30.57 -8.60
N LEU A 609 23.07 -30.09 -7.86
CA LEU A 609 23.00 -28.70 -7.38
C LEU A 609 23.90 -28.44 -6.17
N LYS A 610 24.50 -29.47 -5.55
CA LYS A 610 25.25 -29.41 -4.28
C LYS A 610 24.49 -28.64 -3.19
N ILE A 611 23.24 -29.02 -2.93
CA ILE A 611 22.39 -28.50 -1.85
C ILE A 611 22.22 -29.61 -0.81
N ASP A 612 22.58 -29.33 0.44
CA ASP A 612 22.35 -30.26 1.55
C ASP A 612 20.84 -30.57 1.73
N PRO A 613 20.41 -31.83 1.95
CA PRO A 613 18.99 -32.19 2.02
C PRO A 613 18.24 -31.53 3.19
N ARG A 614 18.91 -31.26 4.33
CA ARG A 614 18.31 -30.57 5.49
C ARG A 614 18.11 -29.09 5.18
N ASN A 615 19.10 -28.47 4.53
CA ASN A 615 18.98 -27.10 4.00
C ASN A 615 17.86 -27.01 2.95
N TRP A 616 17.72 -27.99 2.07
CA TRP A 616 16.63 -28.04 1.08
C TRP A 616 15.25 -28.11 1.74
N LEU A 617 15.03 -29.01 2.70
CA LEU A 617 13.77 -29.11 3.46
C LEU A 617 13.47 -27.85 4.28
N TYR A 618 14.51 -27.11 4.69
CA TYR A 618 14.35 -25.81 5.33
C TYR A 618 13.90 -24.73 4.34
N LEU A 619 14.54 -24.67 3.17
CA LEU A 619 14.25 -23.72 2.09
C LEU A 619 12.81 -23.88 1.58
N SER A 620 12.35 -25.10 1.32
CA SER A 620 10.99 -25.40 0.84
C SER A 620 9.89 -24.96 1.82
N ARG A 621 10.22 -24.79 3.11
CA ARG A 621 9.33 -24.25 4.16
C ARG A 621 9.44 -22.73 4.33
N ASN A 622 10.65 -22.15 4.21
CA ASN A 622 10.98 -20.81 4.74
C ASN A 622 11.48 -19.77 3.71
N PHE A 623 11.37 -20.03 2.40
CA PHE A 623 11.95 -19.18 1.35
C PHE A 623 11.60 -17.67 1.45
N GLU A 624 10.31 -17.32 1.57
CA GLU A 624 9.87 -15.90 1.58
C GLU A 624 10.31 -15.13 2.84
N SER A 625 10.45 -15.79 3.99
CA SER A 625 10.74 -15.13 5.26
C SER A 625 12.23 -14.85 5.48
N ARG A 626 13.10 -15.62 4.81
CA ARG A 626 14.56 -15.58 4.99
C ARG A 626 15.28 -14.65 4.01
N PHE A 627 14.81 -14.57 2.76
CA PHE A 627 15.47 -13.79 1.72
C PHE A 627 14.69 -12.52 1.37
N ARG A 628 15.38 -11.36 1.24
CA ARG A 628 14.69 -10.06 1.10
C ARG A 628 14.61 -9.51 -0.31
N SER A 629 15.64 -9.68 -1.14
CA SER A 629 15.67 -9.12 -2.51
C SER A 629 16.61 -9.84 -3.48
N LEU A 630 17.71 -10.44 -3.01
CA LEU A 630 18.63 -11.26 -3.80
C LEU A 630 18.66 -12.66 -3.19
N VAL A 631 18.65 -13.71 -4.02
CA VAL A 631 18.71 -15.12 -3.59
C VAL A 631 19.66 -15.89 -4.51
N GLY A 632 20.59 -16.67 -3.93
CA GLY A 632 21.59 -17.43 -4.67
C GLY A 632 22.80 -17.73 -3.80
N SER A 633 23.84 -18.30 -4.39
CA SER A 633 25.13 -18.53 -3.74
C SER A 633 25.81 -17.23 -3.29
N ALA A 634 26.73 -17.35 -2.35
CA ALA A 634 27.53 -16.22 -1.87
C ALA A 634 28.30 -15.50 -3.01
N GLN A 635 28.76 -16.24 -4.01
CA GLN A 635 29.43 -15.71 -5.18
C GLN A 635 28.46 -14.92 -6.06
N SER A 636 27.31 -15.51 -6.41
CA SER A 636 26.27 -14.87 -7.21
C SER A 636 25.82 -13.54 -6.60
N ILE A 637 25.69 -13.48 -5.27
CA ILE A 637 25.30 -12.26 -4.55
C ILE A 637 26.41 -11.19 -4.56
N ARG A 638 27.70 -11.58 -4.48
CA ARG A 638 28.82 -10.62 -4.60
C ARG A 638 28.84 -9.97 -5.98
N THR A 639 28.77 -10.76 -7.04
CA THR A 639 28.68 -10.26 -8.43
C THR A 639 27.44 -9.38 -8.65
N ALA A 640 26.28 -9.79 -8.11
CA ALA A 640 25.06 -8.97 -8.15
C ALA A 640 25.22 -7.63 -7.39
N CYS A 641 25.92 -7.60 -6.26
CA CYS A 641 26.21 -6.37 -5.53
C CYS A 641 27.10 -5.42 -6.33
N GLU A 642 28.16 -5.94 -6.96
CA GLU A 642 29.08 -5.18 -7.80
C GLU A 642 28.35 -4.53 -8.98
N GLN A 643 27.61 -5.32 -9.77
CA GLN A 643 26.79 -4.83 -10.90
C GLN A 643 25.76 -3.77 -10.47
N LEU A 644 25.18 -3.90 -9.28
CA LEU A 644 24.18 -2.97 -8.75
C LEU A 644 24.79 -1.75 -8.03
N GLY A 645 26.13 -1.63 -7.97
CA GLY A 645 26.82 -0.55 -7.25
C GLY A 645 26.57 -0.56 -5.73
N LYS A 646 26.28 -1.74 -5.15
CA LYS A 646 25.92 -1.90 -3.73
C LYS A 646 27.10 -2.41 -2.92
N ARG A 647 27.48 -1.66 -1.88
CA ARG A 647 28.53 -2.05 -0.92
C ARG A 647 28.13 -3.21 0.02
N TRP A 648 26.84 -3.58 0.08
CA TRP A 648 26.33 -4.68 0.89
C TRP A 648 24.98 -5.20 0.37
N ALA A 649 24.66 -6.47 0.69
CA ALA A 649 23.34 -7.05 0.49
C ALA A 649 22.75 -7.55 1.80
N GLN A 650 21.42 -7.43 1.94
CA GLN A 650 20.71 -7.94 3.11
C GLN A 650 20.34 -9.42 2.92
N GLY A 651 20.74 -10.27 3.87
CA GLY A 651 20.47 -11.71 3.83
C GLY A 651 21.64 -12.58 3.35
N VAL A 652 22.81 -12.00 3.06
CA VAL A 652 24.00 -12.73 2.59
C VAL A 652 24.34 -13.94 3.47
N ARG A 653 24.34 -13.79 4.80
CA ARG A 653 24.63 -14.91 5.74
C ARG A 653 23.65 -16.08 5.64
N GLU A 654 22.37 -15.82 5.39
CA GLU A 654 21.38 -16.89 5.20
C GLU A 654 21.61 -17.57 3.84
N CYS A 655 21.93 -16.79 2.81
CA CYS A 655 22.28 -17.33 1.49
C CYS A 655 23.57 -18.17 1.52
N GLU A 656 24.60 -17.70 2.24
CA GLU A 656 25.83 -18.46 2.53
C GLU A 656 25.51 -19.78 3.22
N ARG A 657 24.64 -19.76 4.24
CA ARG A 657 24.25 -20.96 4.99
C ARG A 657 23.49 -22.01 4.16
N PHE A 658 22.57 -21.59 3.29
CA PHE A 658 21.65 -22.50 2.60
C PHE A 658 22.00 -22.81 1.14
N PHE A 659 22.81 -21.98 0.48
CA PHE A 659 23.17 -22.15 -0.94
C PHE A 659 24.68 -22.34 -1.20
N SER A 660 25.56 -22.22 -0.21
CA SER A 660 26.95 -22.67 -0.36
C SER A 660 27.03 -24.20 -0.25
N PRO A 661 27.98 -24.86 -0.95
CA PRO A 661 28.30 -26.25 -0.64
C PRO A 661 28.81 -26.35 0.81
N SER A 662 28.44 -27.43 1.51
CA SER A 662 29.01 -27.76 2.81
C SER A 662 30.54 -27.83 2.72
N PRO A 663 31.30 -27.36 3.71
CA PRO A 663 32.71 -27.70 3.81
C PRO A 663 32.82 -29.22 3.82
N THR A 664 33.59 -29.78 2.89
CA THR A 664 33.95 -31.20 2.90
C THR A 664 34.76 -31.48 4.15
N SER A 665 34.23 -32.36 5.01
CA SER A 665 34.97 -33.06 6.06
C SER A 665 35.98 -34.03 5.46
#